data_AF-R7ISN8-F1
#
_entry.id   AF-R7ISN8-F1
#
_cell.length_a   1.000
_cell.length_b   1.000
_cell.length_c   1.000
_cell.angle_alpha   90.00
_cell.angle_beta   90.00
_cell.angle_gamma   90.00
#
_symmetry.space_group_name_H-M   'P 1'
#
loop_
_entity.id
_entity.type
_entity.pdbx_description
1 polymer ?
#
loop_
_entity_poly.entity_id
_entity_poly.type
_entity_poly.pdbx_seq_one_letter_code
_entity_poly.pdbx_strand_id
1 'polypeptide(L)'
;MRKKRKKWKYINGTKGVISLFLVIIMMPFFSIITVFTDMARYNSSVNIMREVMGVAANSTLANYDTYLQDRFGLYAVDQKTDINSTYNSYLENNGTLLNNTLNIDSSSIDGNYALSDVEVLYNQIMEYSKLNAPTTVATDLLNVFDFISQLEKKVAGLKEITNLISSAFDTVDKTITLLEKAEELKGAINEFQTTKSNCDTAYNNMNIAVKAVAAYLETERPEVDPDNDSDEDEKAAKKWDDDLAVKRYDYTAKRTAYVTAMGNVKSELTNIENLMNECNATITGIAGSVASVGIDSIRYNLAIEESNLSDIEKKLKEMSDAGVDKESDAYKDELNNRAKKEIEVAELQSQKSAYDAEKKATESLTTDWDNATKNYSDVKLQLQKSALDTIITNINNLAPTDIDKDIHKYGLDDATYKCNLESLVTANDIQAYLDKQNSEGKNESGFYSLVKGLTETMDSLFKAELFYDTDLSACINTQFYTDKFGGLPAANSAEGGVYSIVRDLGAINTGVKNIIDNFSSFKLLSLLNEIKNLLVSINKFYTDIINFMMDIINNIRNLFTGYGQIYTSMYMAYNLPCRTTLSGKTMTGYSYGSIGLPDQGPLVNAPIIGNIVALANQIDAIRNGTGDDYTFSGAELEYILFGSTNEIANQLYVFTAIYLLRMVLDLGPICTSVDVQAMAAAATIGYGVVMALVIIVEPFLDTVVLVNGGTIPVYKTSIFLTPSGLPGFIEKVLTFEKFTTVEKENIKGKLINSVGATQTGYDYEKEKLEAEGKKGLTEIKSKYLKGLIDLNYQQYSLLLLAVTVTKERQTARLCNLIQMETYQHYKDSYEYDIRKSYTYLAAKTQVTMKQTMTGLLAQSLFTKDLTAYRGY
;
A
#
# COMPACT_ATOMS: atom_id res chain seq x y z
N MET A 1 104.74 -8.62 -96.52
CA MET A 1 103.86 -8.95 -97.68
C MET A 1 103.13 -10.27 -97.42
N ARG A 2 101.79 -10.31 -97.40
CA ARG A 2 100.95 -11.17 -98.27
C ARG A 2 99.46 -11.16 -97.87
N LYS A 3 98.69 -10.47 -98.72
CA LYS A 3 97.35 -10.73 -99.26
C LYS A 3 96.19 -11.23 -98.37
N LYS A 4 95.20 -10.33 -98.26
CA LYS A 4 93.75 -10.51 -98.06
C LYS A 4 93.15 -11.80 -98.66
N ARG A 5 92.15 -12.37 -97.97
CA ARG A 5 90.91 -12.90 -98.57
C ARG A 5 89.70 -12.64 -97.66
N LYS A 6 88.71 -11.90 -98.18
CA LYS A 6 87.38 -11.68 -97.59
C LYS A 6 86.61 -13.01 -97.52
N LYS A 7 85.87 -13.25 -96.41
CA LYS A 7 84.81 -14.27 -96.34
C LYS A 7 83.47 -13.61 -96.03
N TRP A 8 82.46 -14.06 -96.75
CA TRP A 8 81.08 -13.62 -96.70
C TRP A 8 80.41 -14.07 -95.39
N LYS A 9 79.60 -13.18 -94.78
CA LYS A 9 78.77 -13.49 -93.61
C LYS A 9 77.58 -14.34 -94.08
N TYR A 10 77.57 -15.62 -93.71
CA TYR A 10 76.33 -16.39 -93.57
C TYR A 10 75.72 -16.03 -92.21
N ILE A 11 74.52 -15.45 -92.21
CA ILE A 11 73.71 -15.31 -91.01
C ILE A 11 73.15 -16.72 -90.70
N ASN A 12 73.59 -17.31 -89.59
CA ASN A 12 72.99 -18.53 -89.05
C ASN A 12 71.59 -18.18 -88.48
N GLY A 13 70.55 -18.21 -89.32
CA GLY A 13 69.16 -17.89 -88.94
C GLY A 13 68.49 -18.87 -87.96
N THR A 14 69.20 -19.87 -87.44
CA THR A 14 68.67 -20.89 -86.52
C THR A 14 69.33 -20.91 -85.13
N LYS A 15 70.38 -20.12 -84.88
CA LYS A 15 70.99 -20.01 -83.54
C LYS A 15 70.32 -18.90 -82.74
N GLY A 16 69.30 -19.29 -81.97
CA GLY A 16 68.52 -18.39 -81.11
C GLY A 16 67.01 -18.59 -81.21
N VAL A 17 66.52 -19.33 -82.22
CA VAL A 17 65.09 -19.64 -82.39
C VAL A 17 64.54 -20.44 -81.21
N ILE A 18 65.31 -21.41 -80.70
CA ILE A 18 64.93 -22.18 -79.50
C ILE A 18 64.84 -21.26 -78.27
N SER A 19 65.76 -20.31 -78.10
CA SER A 19 65.74 -19.36 -76.99
C SER A 19 64.61 -18.34 -77.12
N LEU A 20 64.33 -17.82 -78.33
CA LEU A 20 63.19 -16.94 -78.60
C LEU A 20 61.85 -17.67 -78.40
N PHE A 21 61.74 -18.92 -78.85
CA PHE A 21 60.57 -19.76 -78.64
C PHE A 21 60.38 -20.11 -77.16
N LEU A 22 61.46 -20.43 -76.44
CA LEU A 22 61.44 -20.64 -74.99
C LEU A 22 61.01 -19.37 -74.24
N VAL A 23 61.51 -18.18 -74.64
CA VAL A 23 61.08 -16.90 -74.06
C VAL A 23 59.61 -16.63 -74.35
N ILE A 24 59.15 -16.85 -75.58
CA ILE A 24 57.73 -16.67 -75.96
C ILE A 24 56.82 -17.64 -75.19
N ILE A 25 57.26 -18.87 -74.93
CA ILE A 25 56.52 -19.87 -74.14
C ILE A 25 56.59 -19.57 -72.63
N MET A 26 57.74 -19.13 -72.11
CA MET A 26 57.92 -18.83 -70.68
C MET A 26 57.24 -17.53 -70.26
N MET A 27 57.17 -16.54 -71.16
CA MET A 27 56.55 -15.23 -70.88
C MET A 27 55.13 -15.32 -70.30
N PRO A 28 54.19 -16.12 -70.85
CA PRO A 28 52.87 -16.29 -70.23
C PRO A 28 52.93 -16.97 -68.86
N PHE A 29 53.83 -17.94 -68.64
CA PHE A 29 53.99 -18.58 -67.31
C PHE A 29 54.56 -17.60 -66.27
N PHE A 30 55.57 -16.80 -66.62
CA PHE A 30 56.11 -15.77 -65.73
C PHE A 30 55.08 -14.69 -65.40
N SER A 31 54.26 -14.27 -66.37
CA SER A 31 53.14 -13.35 -66.13
C SER A 31 52.13 -13.93 -65.14
N ILE A 32 51.74 -15.21 -65.30
CA ILE A 32 50.81 -15.89 -64.39
C ILE A 32 51.40 -16.02 -62.97
N ILE A 33 52.68 -16.42 -62.83
CA ILE A 33 53.36 -16.51 -61.52
C ILE A 33 53.40 -15.14 -60.83
N THR A 34 53.66 -14.08 -61.58
CA THR A 34 53.68 -12.71 -61.07
C THR A 34 52.30 -12.28 -60.58
N VAL A 35 51.25 -12.58 -61.35
CA VAL A 35 49.85 -12.30 -60.94
C VAL A 35 49.47 -13.07 -59.67
N PHE A 36 49.82 -14.36 -59.56
CA PHE A 36 49.55 -15.13 -58.34
C PHE A 36 50.34 -14.64 -57.13
N THR A 37 51.59 -14.22 -57.33
CA THR A 37 52.43 -13.64 -56.26
C THR A 37 51.86 -12.31 -55.78
N ASP A 38 51.40 -11.45 -56.70
CA ASP A 38 50.75 -10.19 -56.37
C ASP A 38 49.41 -10.44 -55.67
N MET A 39 48.63 -11.44 -56.10
CA MET A 39 47.39 -11.85 -55.42
C MET A 39 47.64 -12.38 -54.00
N ALA A 40 48.70 -13.16 -53.78
CA ALA A 40 49.07 -13.65 -52.46
C ALA A 40 49.53 -12.51 -51.53
N ARG A 41 50.36 -11.59 -52.05
CA ARG A 41 50.80 -10.39 -51.32
C ARG A 41 49.65 -9.45 -51.02
N TYR A 42 48.72 -9.28 -51.95
CA TYR A 42 47.50 -8.50 -51.77
C TYR A 42 46.67 -9.04 -50.60
N ASN A 43 46.34 -10.33 -50.60
CA ASN A 43 45.55 -10.95 -49.53
C ASN A 43 46.24 -10.84 -48.17
N SER A 44 47.56 -11.07 -48.12
CA SER A 44 48.36 -10.93 -46.90
C SER A 44 48.37 -9.47 -46.39
N SER A 45 48.64 -8.51 -47.27
CA SER A 45 48.73 -7.08 -46.91
C SER A 45 47.39 -6.52 -46.48
N VAL A 46 46.28 -6.94 -47.12
CA VAL A 46 44.93 -6.59 -46.71
C VAL A 46 44.60 -7.13 -45.31
N ASN A 47 45.03 -8.35 -44.97
CA ASN A 47 44.82 -8.90 -43.63
C ASN A 47 45.65 -8.19 -42.56
N ILE A 48 46.92 -7.87 -42.85
CA ILE A 48 47.76 -7.08 -41.94
C ILE A 48 47.18 -5.66 -41.78
N MET A 49 46.70 -5.05 -42.86
CA MET A 49 46.05 -3.73 -42.80
C MET A 49 44.81 -3.75 -41.90
N ARG A 50 43.99 -4.80 -41.94
CA ARG A 50 42.84 -4.93 -41.02
C ARG A 50 43.28 -4.99 -39.55
N GLU A 51 44.38 -5.65 -39.25
CA GLU A 51 44.93 -5.69 -37.89
C GLU A 51 45.47 -4.32 -37.48
N VAL A 52 46.19 -3.64 -38.37
CA VAL A 52 46.68 -2.26 -38.16
C VAL A 52 45.52 -1.29 -37.91
N MET A 53 44.44 -1.38 -38.70
CA MET A 53 43.20 -0.62 -38.46
C MET A 53 42.58 -0.97 -37.10
N GLY A 54 42.57 -2.25 -36.73
CA GLY A 54 42.05 -2.72 -35.44
C GLY A 54 42.84 -2.19 -34.24
N VAL A 55 44.17 -2.19 -34.32
CA VAL A 55 45.06 -1.66 -33.28
C VAL A 55 44.96 -0.14 -33.20
N ALA A 56 44.89 0.55 -34.34
CA ALA A 56 44.68 2.00 -34.38
C ALA A 56 43.32 2.39 -33.77
N ALA A 57 42.25 1.64 -34.07
CA ALA A 57 40.94 1.84 -33.47
C ALA A 57 40.95 1.55 -31.95
N ASN A 58 41.59 0.46 -31.50
CA ASN A 58 41.75 0.18 -30.05
C ASN A 58 42.56 1.28 -29.33
N SER A 59 43.60 1.80 -29.97
CA SER A 59 44.42 2.91 -29.43
C SER A 59 43.61 4.20 -29.37
N THR A 60 42.67 4.39 -30.29
CA THR A 60 41.74 5.52 -30.26
C THR A 60 40.74 5.37 -29.11
N LEU A 61 40.16 4.18 -28.92
CA LEU A 61 39.31 3.83 -27.76
C LEU A 61 40.05 3.97 -26.42
N ALA A 62 41.38 3.87 -26.38
CA ALA A 62 42.12 4.11 -25.14
C ALA A 62 42.02 5.56 -24.62
N ASN A 63 41.56 6.51 -25.45
CA ASN A 63 41.25 7.89 -25.04
C ASN A 63 39.79 7.97 -24.55
N TYR A 64 39.45 7.16 -23.55
CA TYR A 64 38.14 7.18 -22.92
C TYR A 64 38.00 8.35 -21.94
N ASP A 65 36.76 8.76 -21.66
CA ASP A 65 36.46 9.76 -20.64
C ASP A 65 36.77 9.21 -19.24
N THR A 66 37.81 9.76 -18.61
CA THR A 66 38.29 9.29 -17.31
C THR A 66 37.26 9.50 -16.20
N TYR A 67 36.46 10.58 -16.28
CA TYR A 67 35.43 10.83 -15.27
C TYR A 67 34.32 9.78 -15.37
N LEU A 68 33.84 9.44 -16.56
CA LEU A 68 32.83 8.39 -16.74
C LEU A 68 33.30 7.02 -16.21
N GLN A 69 34.57 6.70 -16.44
CA GLN A 69 35.16 5.44 -15.99
C GLN A 69 35.38 5.43 -14.47
N ASP A 70 35.92 6.50 -13.89
CA ASP A 70 36.14 6.59 -12.45
C ASP A 70 34.82 6.67 -11.67
N ARG A 71 33.87 7.49 -12.10
CA ARG A 71 32.61 7.77 -11.38
C ARG A 71 31.56 6.66 -11.54
N PHE A 72 31.41 6.15 -12.76
CA PHE A 72 30.35 5.20 -13.12
C PHE A 72 30.88 3.84 -13.56
N GLY A 73 32.18 3.67 -13.81
CA GLY A 73 32.70 2.42 -14.38
C GLY A 73 32.30 2.22 -15.84
N LEU A 74 31.94 3.30 -16.54
CA LEU A 74 31.47 3.28 -17.92
C LEU A 74 32.58 3.69 -18.88
N TYR A 75 32.59 3.10 -20.07
CA TYR A 75 33.54 3.44 -21.12
C TYR A 75 32.85 4.08 -22.31
N ALA A 76 33.31 5.29 -22.64
CA ALA A 76 33.00 6.01 -23.87
C ALA A 76 34.22 6.84 -24.28
N VAL A 77 34.39 7.08 -25.58
CA VAL A 77 35.46 7.94 -26.10
C VAL A 77 35.27 9.38 -25.59
N ASP A 78 36.36 10.01 -25.13
CA ASP A 78 36.34 11.39 -24.66
C ASP A 78 35.92 12.34 -25.79
N GLN A 79 34.91 13.16 -25.53
CA GLN A 79 34.35 14.12 -26.49
C GLN A 79 35.31 15.27 -26.83
N LYS A 80 36.34 15.52 -26.02
CA LYS A 80 37.43 16.47 -26.33
C LYS A 80 38.35 15.95 -27.42
N THR A 81 38.41 14.63 -27.61
CA THR A 81 39.30 13.99 -28.57
C THR A 81 38.69 14.02 -29.97
N ASP A 82 39.42 14.58 -30.94
CA ASP A 82 39.09 14.37 -32.35
C ASP A 82 39.45 12.93 -32.73
N ILE A 83 38.41 12.09 -32.80
CA ILE A 83 38.51 10.65 -33.08
C ILE A 83 39.15 10.41 -34.45
N ASN A 84 38.86 11.23 -35.46
CA ASN A 84 39.43 11.08 -36.80
C ASN A 84 40.91 11.42 -36.84
N SER A 85 41.29 12.54 -36.23
CA SER A 85 42.70 12.94 -36.14
C SER A 85 43.53 11.90 -35.39
N THR A 86 43.03 11.45 -34.25
CA THR A 86 43.70 10.48 -33.36
C THR A 86 43.85 9.13 -34.04
N TYR A 87 42.79 8.61 -34.65
CA TYR A 87 42.83 7.35 -35.39
C TYR A 87 43.81 7.39 -36.56
N ASN A 88 43.77 8.46 -37.38
CA ASN A 88 44.66 8.58 -38.53
C ASN A 88 46.13 8.69 -38.09
N SER A 89 46.41 9.36 -36.97
CA SER A 89 47.76 9.39 -36.39
C SER A 89 48.26 7.98 -36.01
N TYR A 90 47.44 7.18 -35.33
CA TYR A 90 47.80 5.80 -35.01
C TYR A 90 47.89 4.90 -36.24
N LEU A 91 47.00 5.09 -37.22
CA LEU A 91 47.00 4.32 -38.47
C LEU A 91 48.26 4.59 -39.29
N GLU A 92 48.68 5.86 -39.40
CA GLU A 92 49.92 6.23 -40.08
C GLU A 92 51.15 5.64 -39.39
N ASN A 93 51.23 5.79 -38.06
CA ASN A 93 52.33 5.25 -37.27
C ASN A 93 52.45 3.73 -37.41
N ASN A 94 51.34 3.00 -37.26
CA ASN A 94 51.30 1.54 -37.34
C ASN A 94 51.40 1.04 -38.80
N GLY A 95 50.95 1.84 -39.77
CA GLY A 95 50.94 1.51 -41.20
C GLY A 95 52.28 1.69 -41.90
N THR A 96 53.29 2.27 -41.24
CA THR A 96 54.66 2.44 -41.77
C THR A 96 55.26 1.14 -42.33
N LEU A 97 54.94 -0.01 -41.70
CA LEU A 97 55.39 -1.35 -42.15
C LEU A 97 54.81 -1.77 -43.51
N LEU A 98 53.66 -1.20 -43.91
CA LEU A 98 52.95 -1.52 -45.15
C LEU A 98 53.17 -0.49 -46.26
N ASN A 99 53.85 0.63 -45.98
CA ASN A 99 53.97 1.75 -46.89
C ASN A 99 54.66 1.39 -48.22
N ASN A 100 55.50 0.35 -48.25
CA ASN A 100 56.13 -0.14 -49.48
C ASN A 100 55.24 -1.09 -50.30
N THR A 101 54.08 -1.51 -49.77
CA THR A 101 53.21 -2.53 -50.39
C THR A 101 51.80 -2.00 -50.70
N LEU A 102 51.25 -1.12 -49.87
CA LEU A 102 49.94 -0.50 -50.04
C LEU A 102 50.06 1.03 -50.06
N ASN A 103 49.15 1.69 -50.77
CA ASN A 103 48.79 3.09 -50.58
C ASN A 103 47.48 3.14 -49.79
N ILE A 104 47.41 4.02 -48.80
CA ILE A 104 46.15 4.39 -48.15
C ILE A 104 45.59 5.59 -48.92
N ASP A 105 44.50 5.39 -49.63
CA ASP A 105 43.91 6.41 -50.49
C ASP A 105 42.96 7.33 -49.71
N SER A 106 42.23 6.76 -48.75
CA SER A 106 41.41 7.49 -47.78
C SER A 106 41.20 6.68 -46.51
N SER A 107 40.96 7.38 -45.40
CA SER A 107 40.74 6.78 -44.09
C SER A 107 39.82 7.67 -43.25
N SER A 108 38.81 7.07 -42.63
CA SER A 108 37.90 7.74 -41.71
C SER A 108 37.46 6.80 -40.60
N ILE A 109 36.97 7.36 -39.50
CA ILE A 109 36.39 6.63 -38.38
C ILE A 109 35.13 7.32 -37.89
N ASP A 110 34.10 6.52 -37.64
CA ASP A 110 32.80 6.98 -37.17
C ASP A 110 32.51 6.39 -35.78
N GLY A 111 32.07 7.24 -34.84
CA GLY A 111 31.57 6.81 -33.53
C GLY A 111 30.12 6.30 -33.63
N ASN A 112 29.84 5.15 -33.03
CA ASN A 112 28.54 4.49 -33.01
C ASN A 112 28.18 4.03 -31.58
N TYR A 113 26.91 3.67 -31.37
CA TYR A 113 26.38 3.17 -30.10
C TYR A 113 26.72 4.10 -28.93
N ALA A 114 26.03 5.25 -28.85
CA ALA A 114 26.26 6.19 -27.76
C ALA A 114 25.65 5.70 -26.45
N LEU A 115 26.20 6.13 -25.31
CA LEU A 115 25.65 5.83 -23.97
C LEU A 115 24.22 6.37 -23.76
N SER A 116 23.74 7.28 -24.61
CA SER A 116 22.34 7.69 -24.61
C SER A 116 21.36 6.58 -24.98
N ASP A 117 21.83 5.57 -25.71
CA ASP A 117 21.04 4.37 -26.02
C ASP A 117 20.94 3.51 -24.75
N VAL A 118 19.71 3.38 -24.24
CA VAL A 118 19.41 2.68 -22.98
C VAL A 118 19.89 1.24 -23.00
N GLU A 119 19.87 0.56 -24.16
CA GLU A 119 20.34 -0.82 -24.25
C GLU A 119 21.86 -0.91 -24.14
N VAL A 120 22.58 0.03 -24.77
CA VAL A 120 24.05 0.12 -24.68
C VAL A 120 24.48 0.40 -23.25
N LEU A 121 23.85 1.39 -22.60
CA LEU A 121 24.13 1.74 -21.21
C LEU A 121 23.82 0.57 -20.25
N TYR A 122 22.66 -0.07 -20.42
CA TYR A 122 22.26 -1.24 -19.62
C TYR A 122 23.31 -2.35 -19.70
N ASN A 123 23.79 -2.67 -20.91
CA ASN A 123 24.77 -3.75 -21.10
C ASN A 123 26.10 -3.45 -20.40
N GLN A 124 26.62 -2.22 -20.47
CA GLN A 124 27.84 -1.86 -19.72
C GLN A 124 27.65 -1.97 -18.21
N ILE A 125 26.55 -1.44 -17.68
CA ILE A 125 26.22 -1.53 -16.26
C ILE A 125 26.10 -2.98 -15.83
N MET A 126 25.41 -3.80 -16.63
CA MET A 126 25.21 -5.22 -16.36
C MET A 126 26.54 -5.96 -16.22
N GLU A 127 27.44 -5.81 -17.19
CA GLU A 127 28.76 -6.46 -17.18
C GLU A 127 29.60 -5.97 -16.01
N TYR A 128 29.60 -4.67 -15.74
CA TYR A 128 30.29 -4.09 -14.58
C TYR A 128 29.76 -4.65 -13.26
N SER A 129 28.43 -4.76 -13.12
CA SER A 129 27.75 -5.18 -11.90
C SER A 129 27.94 -6.66 -11.60
N LYS A 130 27.96 -7.54 -12.62
CA LYS A 130 28.19 -8.98 -12.44
C LYS A 130 29.50 -9.28 -11.73
N LEU A 131 30.53 -8.47 -11.96
CA LEU A 131 31.86 -8.65 -11.37
C LEU A 131 31.97 -8.03 -9.97
N ASN A 132 31.36 -6.86 -9.76
CA ASN A 132 31.59 -6.04 -8.56
C ASN A 132 30.46 -6.08 -7.52
N ALA A 133 29.22 -6.36 -7.92
CA ALA A 133 28.10 -6.39 -6.99
C ALA A 133 28.19 -7.58 -6.00
N PRO A 134 28.54 -8.82 -6.41
CA PRO A 134 28.68 -9.92 -5.47
C PRO A 134 29.74 -9.65 -4.38
N THR A 135 30.89 -9.08 -4.71
CA THR A 135 31.95 -8.77 -3.72
C THR A 135 31.56 -7.64 -2.77
N THR A 136 30.76 -6.69 -3.24
CA THR A 136 30.25 -5.57 -2.44
C THR A 136 29.09 -5.99 -1.53
N VAL A 137 28.34 -7.06 -1.89
CA VAL A 137 27.06 -7.44 -1.26
C VAL A 137 27.05 -8.85 -0.64
N ALA A 138 28.16 -9.62 -0.74
CA ALA A 138 28.29 -11.06 -0.41
C ALA A 138 27.88 -11.50 1.01
N THR A 139 27.58 -10.59 1.94
CA THR A 139 27.20 -10.95 3.32
C THR A 139 25.73 -10.71 3.65
N ASP A 140 24.97 -9.93 2.85
CA ASP A 140 23.68 -9.37 3.29
C ASP A 140 22.43 -9.76 2.46
N LEU A 141 22.54 -10.43 1.31
CA LEU A 141 21.36 -10.73 0.45
C LEU A 141 21.07 -12.22 0.21
N LEU A 142 21.73 -13.14 0.93
CA LEU A 142 21.79 -14.55 0.50
C LEU A 142 20.62 -15.47 0.92
N ASN A 143 19.49 -14.95 1.42
CA ASN A 143 18.30 -15.78 1.71
C ASN A 143 16.99 -15.21 1.13
N VAL A 144 17.04 -14.64 -0.08
CA VAL A 144 15.85 -14.05 -0.72
C VAL A 144 14.72 -15.08 -0.96
N PHE A 145 15.04 -16.35 -1.22
CA PHE A 145 14.00 -17.40 -1.38
C PHE A 145 13.23 -17.70 -0.09
N ASP A 146 13.94 -17.76 1.04
CA ASP A 146 13.32 -17.90 2.36
C ASP A 146 12.52 -16.65 2.73
N PHE A 147 13.05 -15.46 2.39
CA PHE A 147 12.35 -14.19 2.55
C PHE A 147 11.03 -14.16 1.76
N ILE A 148 11.03 -14.55 0.49
CA ILE A 148 9.82 -14.57 -0.37
C ILE A 148 8.81 -15.58 0.15
N SER A 149 9.27 -16.78 0.50
CA SER A 149 8.39 -17.83 0.99
C SER A 149 7.72 -17.43 2.30
N GLN A 150 8.44 -16.71 3.17
CA GLN A 150 7.87 -16.11 4.37
C GLN A 150 6.91 -14.96 4.04
N LEU A 151 7.27 -14.05 3.14
CA LEU A 151 6.41 -12.94 2.71
C LEU A 151 5.08 -13.45 2.11
N GLU A 152 5.12 -14.48 1.26
CA GLU A 152 3.92 -15.08 0.65
C GLU A 152 2.98 -15.70 1.71
N LYS A 153 3.55 -16.46 2.66
CA LYS A 153 2.76 -17.00 3.79
C LYS A 153 2.11 -15.91 4.62
N LYS A 154 2.84 -14.82 4.87
CA LYS A 154 2.33 -13.67 5.61
C LYS A 154 1.20 -12.99 4.85
N VAL A 155 1.32 -12.77 3.54
CA VAL A 155 0.25 -12.20 2.70
C VAL A 155 -1.03 -13.05 2.71
N ALA A 156 -0.92 -14.37 2.81
CA ALA A 156 -2.10 -15.23 2.98
C ALA A 156 -2.82 -14.97 4.33
N GLY A 157 -2.08 -14.78 5.43
CA GLY A 157 -2.64 -14.41 6.74
C GLY A 157 -3.36 -13.05 6.76
N LEU A 158 -3.04 -12.15 5.82
CA LEU A 158 -3.67 -10.82 5.71
C LEU A 158 -5.13 -10.89 5.25
N LYS A 159 -5.49 -11.91 4.47
CA LYS A 159 -6.88 -12.14 4.09
C LYS A 159 -7.75 -12.46 5.31
N GLU A 160 -7.21 -13.18 6.28
CA GLU A 160 -7.92 -13.47 7.53
C GLU A 160 -8.10 -12.23 8.40
N ILE A 161 -7.14 -11.31 8.40
CA ILE A 161 -7.27 -10.00 9.08
C ILE A 161 -8.33 -9.13 8.38
N THR A 162 -8.40 -9.13 7.05
CA THR A 162 -9.48 -8.44 6.32
C THR A 162 -10.85 -9.04 6.65
N ASN A 163 -10.94 -10.35 6.87
CA ASN A 163 -12.17 -11.00 7.33
C ASN A 163 -12.57 -10.54 8.74
N LEU A 164 -11.61 -10.39 9.66
CA LEU A 164 -11.84 -9.84 11.01
C LEU A 164 -12.31 -8.37 10.99
N ILE A 165 -11.74 -7.53 10.12
CA ILE A 165 -12.20 -6.14 9.94
C ILE A 165 -13.61 -6.12 9.35
N SER A 166 -13.89 -7.02 8.42
CA SER A 166 -15.22 -7.17 7.81
C SER A 166 -16.26 -7.66 8.82
N SER A 167 -15.90 -8.56 9.76
CA SER A 167 -16.80 -8.97 10.85
C SER A 167 -17.07 -7.81 11.81
N ALA A 168 -16.04 -7.06 12.21
CA ALA A 168 -16.21 -5.87 13.04
C ALA A 168 -17.12 -4.82 12.37
N PHE A 169 -16.98 -4.62 11.05
CA PHE A 169 -17.87 -3.76 10.27
C PHE A 169 -19.32 -4.25 10.32
N ASP A 170 -19.55 -5.54 10.08
CA ASP A 170 -20.89 -6.15 10.12
C ASP A 170 -21.52 -6.08 11.52
N THR A 171 -20.72 -6.27 12.57
CA THR A 171 -21.15 -6.13 13.97
C THR A 171 -21.53 -4.69 14.30
N VAL A 172 -20.76 -3.69 13.86
CA VAL A 172 -21.11 -2.27 14.02
C VAL A 172 -22.37 -1.93 13.23
N ASP A 173 -22.51 -2.41 11.99
CA ASP A 173 -23.69 -2.18 11.15
C ASP A 173 -24.97 -2.73 11.78
N LYS A 174 -24.90 -3.95 12.31
CA LYS A 174 -26.01 -4.57 13.05
C LYS A 174 -26.28 -3.85 14.36
N THR A 175 -25.26 -3.34 15.05
CA THR A 175 -25.46 -2.54 16.27
C THR A 175 -26.20 -1.23 15.95
N ILE A 176 -25.83 -0.54 14.86
CA ILE A 176 -26.53 0.64 14.35
C ILE A 176 -27.99 0.29 14.06
N THR A 177 -28.22 -0.78 13.30
CA THR A 177 -29.55 -1.27 12.96
C THR A 177 -30.39 -1.55 14.21
N LEU A 178 -29.82 -2.21 15.22
CA LEU A 178 -30.51 -2.48 16.47
C LEU A 178 -30.93 -1.19 17.21
N LEU A 179 -30.03 -0.20 17.27
CA LEU A 179 -30.32 1.07 17.94
C LEU A 179 -31.36 1.90 17.19
N GLU A 180 -31.33 1.93 15.86
CA GLU A 180 -32.37 2.56 15.02
C GLU A 180 -33.73 1.89 15.25
N LYS A 181 -33.76 0.56 15.22
CA LYS A 181 -34.99 -0.21 15.43
C LYS A 181 -35.52 -0.11 16.86
N ALA A 182 -34.65 -0.01 17.85
CA ALA A 182 -35.03 0.29 19.22
C ALA A 182 -35.66 1.69 19.35
N GLU A 183 -35.14 2.70 18.62
CA GLU A 183 -35.72 4.04 18.60
C GLU A 183 -37.07 4.09 17.88
N GLU A 184 -37.23 3.37 16.76
CA GLU A 184 -38.51 3.16 16.09
C GLU A 184 -39.52 2.45 17.00
N LEU A 185 -39.11 1.38 17.69
CA LEU A 185 -39.93 0.63 18.63
C LEU A 185 -40.41 1.52 19.78
N LYS A 186 -39.53 2.36 20.34
CA LYS A 186 -39.90 3.36 21.35
C LYS A 186 -41.01 4.29 20.83
N GLY A 187 -40.87 4.76 19.58
CA GLY A 187 -41.89 5.55 18.90
C GLY A 187 -43.24 4.83 18.82
N ALA A 188 -43.23 3.60 18.31
CA ALA A 188 -44.43 2.77 18.18
C ALA A 188 -45.11 2.49 19.54
N ILE A 189 -44.34 2.29 20.62
CA ILE A 189 -44.90 2.11 21.97
C ILE A 189 -45.60 3.39 22.47
N ASN A 190 -45.03 4.57 22.22
CA ASN A 190 -45.67 5.84 22.58
C ASN A 190 -46.96 6.10 21.79
N GLU A 191 -46.97 5.77 20.50
CA GLU A 191 -48.16 5.85 19.65
C GLU A 191 -49.24 4.87 20.11
N PHE A 192 -48.87 3.63 20.46
CA PHE A 192 -49.77 2.66 21.06
C PHE A 192 -50.40 3.18 22.35
N GLN A 193 -49.62 3.79 23.26
CA GLN A 193 -50.14 4.36 24.52
C GLN A 193 -51.16 5.48 24.25
N THR A 194 -50.87 6.35 23.28
CA THR A 194 -51.79 7.42 22.87
C THR A 194 -53.09 6.84 22.29
N THR A 195 -52.97 5.87 21.39
CA THR A 195 -54.11 5.20 20.73
C THR A 195 -54.96 4.42 21.74
N LYS A 196 -54.33 3.77 22.73
CA LYS A 196 -55.02 3.11 23.84
C LYS A 196 -55.84 4.10 24.67
N SER A 197 -55.29 5.25 25.04
CA SER A 197 -56.02 6.30 25.77
C SER A 197 -57.22 6.85 24.97
N ASN A 198 -57.07 6.96 23.64
CA ASN A 198 -58.16 7.35 22.75
C ASN A 198 -59.26 6.26 22.69
N CYS A 199 -58.86 4.98 22.70
CA CYS A 199 -59.75 3.83 22.76
C CYS A 199 -60.58 3.82 24.07
N ASP A 200 -59.92 4.06 25.21
CA ASP A 200 -60.59 4.19 26.52
C ASP A 200 -61.59 5.35 26.54
N THR A 201 -61.24 6.47 25.90
CA THR A 201 -62.14 7.62 25.74
C THR A 201 -63.35 7.27 24.86
N ALA A 202 -63.13 6.55 23.75
CA ALA A 202 -64.19 6.11 22.86
C ALA A 202 -65.14 5.09 23.55
N TYR A 203 -64.61 4.18 24.36
CA TYR A 203 -65.40 3.29 25.21
C TYR A 203 -66.30 4.08 26.16
N ASN A 204 -65.74 5.04 26.89
CA ASN A 204 -66.49 5.86 27.84
C ASN A 204 -67.63 6.61 27.15
N ASN A 205 -67.38 7.17 25.96
CA ASN A 205 -68.40 7.83 25.15
C ASN A 205 -69.52 6.86 24.70
N MET A 206 -69.15 5.64 24.28
CA MET A 206 -70.13 4.60 23.93
C MET A 206 -70.96 4.18 25.15
N ASN A 207 -70.32 3.98 26.30
CA ASN A 207 -70.98 3.60 27.55
C ASN A 207 -71.96 4.68 28.02
N ILE A 208 -71.60 5.96 27.87
CA ILE A 208 -72.50 7.10 28.13
C ILE A 208 -73.72 7.05 27.20
N ALA A 209 -73.52 6.78 25.90
CA ALA A 209 -74.63 6.67 24.94
C ALA A 209 -75.56 5.49 25.27
N VAL A 210 -75.02 4.34 25.70
CA VAL A 210 -75.81 3.19 26.17
C VAL A 210 -76.67 3.57 27.38
N LYS A 211 -76.09 4.24 28.40
CA LYS A 211 -76.83 4.73 29.57
C LYS A 211 -77.94 5.71 29.17
N ALA A 212 -77.69 6.58 28.20
CA ALA A 212 -78.67 7.53 27.71
C ALA A 212 -79.86 6.85 27.01
N VAL A 213 -79.61 5.77 26.25
CA VAL A 213 -80.68 4.95 25.66
C VAL A 213 -81.47 4.22 26.76
N ALA A 214 -80.79 3.54 27.69
CA ALA A 214 -81.44 2.81 28.78
C ALA A 214 -82.30 3.72 29.67
N ALA A 215 -81.79 4.89 30.06
CA ALA A 215 -82.53 5.86 30.84
C ALA A 215 -83.75 6.43 30.10
N TYR A 216 -83.67 6.59 28.77
CA TYR A 216 -84.82 7.04 27.98
C TYR A 216 -85.91 5.97 27.89
N LEU A 217 -85.52 4.69 27.81
CA LEU A 217 -86.45 3.55 27.85
C LEU A 217 -87.14 3.36 29.21
N GLU A 218 -86.67 4.01 30.29
CA GLU A 218 -87.40 4.08 31.57
C GLU A 218 -88.59 5.06 31.52
N THR A 219 -88.62 5.99 30.56
CA THR A 219 -89.75 6.92 30.39
C THR A 219 -90.94 6.21 29.74
N GLU A 220 -92.16 6.49 30.21
CA GLU A 220 -93.37 5.94 29.62
C GLU A 220 -93.58 6.51 28.21
N ARG A 221 -93.71 5.61 27.23
CA ARG A 221 -94.14 5.97 25.88
C ARG A 221 -95.64 6.34 25.95
N PRO A 222 -96.06 7.52 25.45
CA PRO A 222 -97.47 7.90 25.41
C PRO A 222 -98.33 6.84 24.71
N GLU A 223 -99.47 6.49 25.33
CA GLU A 223 -100.46 5.60 24.71
C GLU A 223 -101.21 6.34 23.60
N VAL A 224 -101.46 5.66 22.49
CA VAL A 224 -102.25 6.19 21.38
C VAL A 224 -103.68 5.69 21.56
N ASP A 225 -104.60 6.59 21.90
CA ASP A 225 -106.03 6.28 22.00
C ASP A 225 -106.64 6.23 20.58
N PRO A 226 -107.14 5.06 20.11
CA PRO A 226 -107.74 4.92 18.78
C PRO A 226 -109.02 5.74 18.57
N ASP A 227 -109.67 6.17 19.66
CA ASP A 227 -110.96 6.86 19.65
C ASP A 227 -110.82 8.40 19.82
N ASN A 228 -109.59 8.92 19.90
CA ASN A 228 -109.31 10.36 20.02
C ASN A 228 -109.24 11.04 18.64
N ASP A 229 -110.17 11.97 18.35
CA ASP A 229 -110.23 12.73 17.09
C ASP A 229 -109.08 13.75 16.90
N SER A 230 -108.13 13.86 17.85
CA SER A 230 -106.95 14.74 17.78
C SER A 230 -105.65 13.96 17.57
N ASP A 231 -104.81 14.39 16.61
CA ASP A 231 -103.50 13.76 16.36
C ASP A 231 -102.44 13.99 17.48
N GLU A 232 -102.81 14.55 18.64
CA GLU A 232 -101.83 14.98 19.67
C GLU A 232 -101.09 13.80 20.33
N ASP A 233 -101.80 12.73 20.67
CA ASP A 233 -101.22 11.53 21.30
C ASP A 233 -100.34 10.75 20.31
N GLU A 234 -100.76 10.68 19.05
CA GLU A 234 -100.01 10.07 17.95
C GLU A 234 -98.72 10.86 17.64
N LYS A 235 -98.78 12.20 17.68
CA LYS A 235 -97.61 13.08 17.58
C LYS A 235 -96.67 12.96 18.79
N ALA A 236 -97.20 12.81 20.00
CA ALA A 236 -96.42 12.63 21.22
C ALA A 236 -95.68 11.28 21.25
N ALA A 237 -96.37 10.19 20.89
CA ALA A 237 -95.79 8.86 20.76
C ALA A 237 -94.73 8.82 19.64
N LYS A 238 -95.02 9.42 18.47
CA LYS A 238 -94.05 9.53 17.37
C LYS A 238 -92.82 10.34 17.75
N LYS A 239 -92.99 11.47 18.45
CA LYS A 239 -91.87 12.27 18.96
C LYS A 239 -91.01 11.46 19.92
N TRP A 240 -91.63 10.65 20.78
CA TRP A 240 -90.91 9.76 21.68
C TRP A 240 -90.07 8.73 20.91
N ASP A 241 -90.66 8.10 19.89
CA ASP A 241 -90.00 7.13 19.02
C ASP A 241 -88.84 7.77 18.21
N ASP A 242 -89.05 8.98 17.68
CA ASP A 242 -88.03 9.76 16.97
C ASP A 242 -86.84 10.13 17.90
N ASP A 243 -87.13 10.57 19.13
CA ASP A 243 -86.09 10.89 20.13
C ASP A 243 -85.31 9.64 20.58
N LEU A 244 -85.97 8.48 20.72
CA LEU A 244 -85.29 7.19 20.96
C LEU A 244 -84.41 6.82 19.76
N ALA A 245 -84.89 7.00 18.53
CA ALA A 245 -84.13 6.73 17.32
C ALA A 245 -82.87 7.60 17.22
N VAL A 246 -82.93 8.88 17.62
CA VAL A 246 -81.76 9.77 17.70
C VAL A 246 -80.73 9.26 18.70
N LYS A 247 -81.16 8.81 19.89
CA LYS A 247 -80.22 8.24 20.89
C LYS A 247 -79.59 6.94 20.42
N ARG A 248 -80.37 6.07 19.77
CA ARG A 248 -79.87 4.82 19.15
C ARG A 248 -78.91 5.11 18.00
N TYR A 249 -79.13 6.17 17.24
CA TYR A 249 -78.21 6.65 16.21
C TYR A 249 -76.90 7.15 16.82
N ASP A 250 -76.95 7.97 17.88
CA ASP A 250 -75.75 8.43 18.60
C ASP A 250 -74.96 7.25 19.18
N TYR A 251 -75.62 6.28 19.81
CA TYR A 251 -74.98 5.01 20.22
C TYR A 251 -74.29 4.31 19.05
N THR A 252 -74.96 4.18 17.91
CA THR A 252 -74.39 3.53 16.71
C THR A 252 -73.12 4.26 16.23
N ALA A 253 -73.14 5.60 16.25
CA ALA A 253 -71.99 6.42 15.91
C ALA A 253 -70.83 6.24 16.91
N LYS A 254 -71.09 6.27 18.22
CA LYS A 254 -70.05 6.04 19.25
C LYS A 254 -69.52 4.61 19.23
N ARG A 255 -70.38 3.63 18.99
CA ARG A 255 -70.01 2.21 18.79
C ARG A 255 -69.03 2.07 17.64
N THR A 256 -69.35 2.67 16.50
CA THR A 256 -68.46 2.66 15.32
C THR A 256 -67.11 3.28 15.64
N ALA A 257 -67.10 4.45 16.30
CA ALA A 257 -65.88 5.12 16.71
C ALA A 257 -65.01 4.26 17.65
N TYR A 258 -65.62 3.54 18.60
CA TYR A 258 -64.90 2.64 19.50
C TYR A 258 -64.36 1.40 18.77
N VAL A 259 -65.14 0.78 17.87
CA VAL A 259 -64.67 -0.32 17.01
C VAL A 259 -63.49 0.11 16.15
N THR A 260 -63.55 1.30 15.55
CA THR A 260 -62.42 1.88 14.80
C THR A 260 -61.21 2.10 15.69
N ALA A 261 -61.40 2.65 16.91
CA ALA A 261 -60.30 2.86 17.85
C ALA A 261 -59.61 1.54 18.25
N MET A 262 -60.36 0.47 18.50
CA MET A 262 -59.79 -0.86 18.76
C MET A 262 -59.05 -1.42 17.54
N GLY A 263 -59.57 -1.21 16.32
CA GLY A 263 -58.88 -1.58 15.09
C GLY A 263 -57.51 -0.90 14.97
N ASN A 264 -57.44 0.39 15.33
CA ASN A 264 -56.18 1.13 15.36
C ASN A 264 -55.23 0.56 16.44
N VAL A 265 -55.72 0.28 17.66
CA VAL A 265 -54.92 -0.37 18.71
C VAL A 265 -54.34 -1.70 18.22
N LYS A 266 -55.12 -2.52 17.51
CA LYS A 266 -54.65 -3.80 16.93
C LYS A 266 -53.56 -3.59 15.86
N SER A 267 -53.69 -2.55 15.06
CA SER A 267 -52.66 -2.15 14.08
C SER A 267 -51.36 -1.78 14.78
N GLU A 268 -51.42 -0.95 15.83
CA GLU A 268 -50.22 -0.57 16.60
C GLU A 268 -49.55 -1.77 17.27
N LEU A 269 -50.32 -2.71 17.83
CA LEU A 269 -49.78 -3.96 18.37
C LEU A 269 -49.10 -4.82 17.29
N THR A 270 -49.51 -4.71 16.02
CA THR A 270 -48.87 -5.40 14.89
C THR A 270 -47.59 -4.70 14.46
N ASN A 271 -47.56 -3.38 14.49
CA ASN A 271 -46.33 -2.61 14.26
C ASN A 271 -45.26 -2.94 15.32
N ILE A 272 -45.65 -2.96 16.60
CA ILE A 272 -44.77 -3.36 17.72
C ILE A 272 -44.24 -4.80 17.54
N GLU A 273 -45.09 -5.73 17.09
CA GLU A 273 -44.68 -7.12 16.79
C GLU A 273 -43.57 -7.16 15.74
N ASN A 274 -43.77 -6.47 14.62
CA ASN A 274 -42.81 -6.45 13.52
C ASN A 274 -41.47 -5.85 13.95
N LEU A 275 -41.49 -4.70 14.63
CA LEU A 275 -40.28 -4.03 15.11
C LEU A 275 -39.53 -4.86 16.16
N MET A 276 -40.24 -5.54 17.06
CA MET A 276 -39.61 -6.43 18.03
C MET A 276 -38.95 -7.65 17.34
N ASN A 277 -39.62 -8.23 16.33
CA ASN A 277 -39.05 -9.30 15.52
C ASN A 277 -37.80 -8.84 14.77
N GLU A 278 -37.80 -7.63 14.21
CA GLU A 278 -36.63 -7.03 13.56
C GLU A 278 -35.47 -6.81 14.54
N CYS A 279 -35.74 -6.34 15.76
CA CYS A 279 -34.73 -6.18 16.81
C CYS A 279 -34.13 -7.54 17.22
N ASN A 280 -34.98 -8.54 17.49
CA ASN A 280 -34.56 -9.87 17.92
C ASN A 280 -33.78 -10.62 16.81
N ALA A 281 -34.19 -10.44 15.55
CA ALA A 281 -33.45 -10.94 14.40
C ALA A 281 -32.07 -10.28 14.30
N THR A 282 -31.99 -8.96 14.51
CA THR A 282 -30.71 -8.23 14.53
C THR A 282 -29.79 -8.72 15.65
N ILE A 283 -30.31 -8.95 16.86
CA ILE A 283 -29.54 -9.49 17.99
C ILE A 283 -29.01 -10.89 17.70
N THR A 284 -29.84 -11.76 17.12
CA THR A 284 -29.40 -13.08 16.68
C THR A 284 -28.31 -12.95 15.60
N GLY A 285 -28.45 -11.98 14.71
CA GLY A 285 -27.46 -11.64 13.70
C GLY A 285 -26.13 -11.16 14.27
N ILE A 286 -26.14 -10.35 15.34
CA ILE A 286 -24.94 -9.88 16.05
C ILE A 286 -24.21 -11.09 16.68
N ALA A 287 -24.93 -11.94 17.42
CA ALA A 287 -24.34 -13.15 18.00
C ALA A 287 -23.81 -14.12 16.92
N GLY A 288 -24.51 -14.20 15.79
CA GLY A 288 -24.14 -15.01 14.64
C GLY A 288 -22.86 -14.52 13.94
N SER A 289 -22.69 -13.21 13.76
CA SER A 289 -21.47 -12.61 13.18
C SER A 289 -20.23 -13.01 13.96
N VAL A 290 -20.30 -12.90 15.30
CA VAL A 290 -19.22 -13.27 16.21
C VAL A 290 -18.93 -14.78 16.18
N ALA A 291 -19.95 -15.63 16.02
CA ALA A 291 -19.81 -17.09 16.01
C ALA A 291 -19.35 -17.67 14.65
N SER A 292 -19.67 -17.00 13.54
CA SER A 292 -19.52 -17.54 12.18
C SER A 292 -18.08 -17.64 11.67
N VAL A 293 -17.11 -17.07 12.38
CA VAL A 293 -15.75 -16.91 11.87
C VAL A 293 -14.79 -18.03 12.30
N GLY A 294 -15.32 -19.20 12.69
CA GLY A 294 -14.50 -20.38 12.92
C GLY A 294 -13.72 -20.37 14.23
N ILE A 295 -14.18 -19.66 15.27
CA ILE A 295 -13.48 -19.56 16.57
C ILE A 295 -13.16 -20.93 17.19
N ASP A 296 -14.03 -21.93 16.98
CA ASP A 296 -13.81 -23.29 17.46
C ASP A 296 -12.69 -23.98 16.68
N SER A 297 -12.57 -23.71 15.38
CA SER A 297 -11.45 -24.15 14.54
C SER A 297 -10.15 -23.47 14.98
N ILE A 298 -10.19 -22.16 15.26
CA ILE A 298 -9.03 -21.40 15.72
C ILE A 298 -8.56 -21.90 17.09
N ARG A 299 -9.47 -22.10 18.05
CA ARG A 299 -9.17 -22.65 19.38
C ARG A 299 -8.62 -24.07 19.29
N TYR A 300 -9.19 -24.89 18.41
CA TYR A 300 -8.72 -26.26 18.16
C TYR A 300 -7.31 -26.27 17.56
N ASN A 301 -7.07 -25.48 16.51
CA ASN A 301 -5.76 -25.36 15.87
C ASN A 301 -4.73 -24.79 16.86
N LEU A 302 -5.09 -23.76 17.61
CA LEU A 302 -4.22 -23.17 18.64
C LEU A 302 -3.75 -24.23 19.64
N ALA A 303 -4.67 -25.04 20.18
CA ALA A 303 -4.33 -26.09 21.13
C ALA A 303 -3.37 -27.14 20.54
N ILE A 304 -3.54 -27.50 19.27
CA ILE A 304 -2.62 -28.40 18.55
C ILE A 304 -1.24 -27.77 18.42
N GLU A 305 -1.20 -26.50 18.03
CA GLU A 305 0.01 -25.76 17.76
C GLU A 305 0.81 -25.46 19.03
N GLU A 306 0.14 -25.14 20.13
CA GLU A 306 0.72 -25.03 21.47
C GLU A 306 1.31 -26.37 21.95
N SER A 307 0.63 -27.48 21.68
CA SER A 307 1.15 -28.82 22.00
C SER A 307 2.42 -29.12 21.20
N ASN A 308 2.42 -28.83 19.89
CA ASN A 308 3.59 -29.02 19.03
C ASN A 308 4.78 -28.17 19.49
N LEU A 309 4.53 -26.91 19.89
CA LEU A 309 5.56 -26.03 20.44
C LEU A 309 6.15 -26.60 21.73
N SER A 310 5.31 -27.07 22.65
CA SER A 310 5.76 -27.72 23.90
C SER A 310 6.63 -28.96 23.63
N ASP A 311 6.29 -29.77 22.62
CA ASP A 311 7.09 -30.94 22.25
C ASP A 311 8.48 -30.55 21.70
N ILE A 312 8.57 -29.47 20.92
CA ILE A 312 9.83 -28.92 20.41
C ILE A 312 10.69 -28.36 21.56
N GLU A 313 10.08 -27.61 22.48
CA GLU A 313 10.79 -27.07 23.66
C GLU A 313 11.36 -28.19 24.54
N LYS A 314 10.60 -29.29 24.70
CA LYS A 314 11.07 -30.47 25.41
C LYS A 314 12.27 -31.12 24.72
N LYS A 315 12.25 -31.28 23.39
CA LYS A 315 13.39 -31.81 22.62
C LYS A 315 14.62 -30.93 22.75
N LEU A 316 14.48 -29.61 22.66
CA LEU A 316 15.60 -28.67 22.86
C LEU A 316 16.23 -28.80 24.25
N LYS A 317 15.39 -29.01 25.29
CA LYS A 317 15.86 -29.29 26.64
C LYS A 317 16.61 -30.61 26.73
N GLU A 318 16.07 -31.69 26.16
CA GLU A 318 16.74 -33.00 26.11
C GLU A 318 18.08 -32.94 25.37
N MET A 319 18.17 -32.19 24.26
CA MET A 319 19.42 -31.95 23.53
C MET A 319 20.43 -31.15 24.37
N SER A 320 19.98 -30.14 25.10
CA SER A 320 20.82 -29.37 26.03
C SER A 320 21.34 -30.23 27.18
N ASP A 321 20.48 -31.05 27.78
CA ASP A 321 20.83 -31.96 28.89
C ASP A 321 21.80 -33.06 28.42
N ALA A 322 21.68 -33.50 27.17
CA ALA A 322 22.61 -34.44 26.52
C ALA A 322 23.94 -33.79 26.07
N GLY A 323 24.11 -32.47 26.26
CA GLY A 323 25.33 -31.75 25.89
C GLY A 323 25.54 -31.58 24.39
N VAL A 324 24.48 -31.62 23.58
CA VAL A 324 24.55 -31.35 22.14
C VAL A 324 25.05 -29.92 21.91
N ASP A 325 26.03 -29.76 21.01
CA ASP A 325 26.55 -28.45 20.66
C ASP A 325 25.43 -27.57 20.06
N LYS A 326 25.24 -26.39 20.66
CA LYS A 326 24.25 -25.39 20.23
C LYS A 326 24.56 -24.84 18.84
N GLU A 327 25.79 -24.99 18.38
CA GLU A 327 26.20 -24.62 17.03
C GLU A 327 26.01 -25.76 16.00
N SER A 328 25.56 -26.95 16.40
CA SER A 328 25.26 -28.04 15.47
C SER A 328 24.02 -27.75 14.61
N ASP A 329 24.02 -28.26 13.38
CA ASP A 329 22.90 -28.10 12.44
C ASP A 329 21.59 -28.67 13.03
N ALA A 330 21.64 -29.81 13.71
CA ALA A 330 20.48 -30.42 14.35
C ALA A 330 19.86 -29.54 15.45
N TYR A 331 20.68 -28.90 16.29
CA TYR A 331 20.18 -28.00 17.34
C TYR A 331 19.57 -26.73 16.73
N LYS A 332 20.21 -26.19 15.68
CA LYS A 332 19.72 -25.02 14.95
C LYS A 332 18.42 -25.29 14.21
N ASP A 333 18.28 -26.45 13.56
CA ASP A 333 17.06 -26.84 12.85
C ASP A 333 15.87 -26.96 13.81
N GLU A 334 16.07 -27.53 15.00
CA GLU A 334 15.00 -27.63 16.00
C GLU A 334 14.65 -26.26 16.59
N LEU A 335 15.65 -25.40 16.82
CA LEU A 335 15.45 -24.00 17.22
C LEU A 335 14.70 -23.21 16.14
N ASN A 336 14.89 -23.57 14.87
CA ASN A 336 14.16 -22.99 13.75
C ASN A 336 12.71 -23.46 13.70
N ASN A 337 12.47 -24.73 13.94
CA ASN A 337 11.12 -25.28 14.04
C ASN A 337 10.34 -24.63 15.19
N ARG A 338 11.02 -24.39 16.33
CA ARG A 338 10.45 -23.67 17.47
C ARG A 338 9.95 -22.29 17.07
N ALA A 339 10.80 -21.46 16.47
CA ALA A 339 10.40 -20.08 16.15
C ALA A 339 9.28 -20.03 15.09
N LYS A 340 9.26 -20.97 14.13
CA LYS A 340 8.11 -21.11 13.20
C LYS A 340 6.82 -21.41 13.94
N LYS A 341 6.86 -22.30 14.94
CA LYS A 341 5.68 -22.68 15.74
C LYS A 341 5.23 -21.56 16.67
N GLU A 342 6.16 -20.84 17.29
CA GLU A 342 5.87 -19.65 18.11
C GLU A 342 5.10 -18.59 17.31
N ILE A 343 5.45 -18.42 16.03
CA ILE A 343 4.74 -17.53 15.11
C ILE A 343 3.32 -18.04 14.84
N GLU A 344 3.14 -19.32 14.48
CA GLU A 344 1.81 -19.92 14.20
C GLU A 344 0.88 -19.83 15.43
N VAL A 345 1.42 -20.13 16.62
CA VAL A 345 0.69 -19.98 17.90
C VAL A 345 0.30 -18.52 18.15
N ALA A 346 1.22 -17.57 17.96
CA ALA A 346 0.93 -16.15 18.15
C ALA A 346 -0.14 -15.62 17.17
N GLU A 347 -0.14 -16.09 15.91
CA GLU A 347 -1.19 -15.79 14.92
C GLU A 347 -2.56 -16.27 15.38
N LEU A 348 -2.67 -17.54 15.80
CA LEU A 348 -3.94 -18.11 16.27
C LEU A 348 -4.41 -17.49 17.60
N GLN A 349 -3.48 -17.19 18.51
CA GLN A 349 -3.77 -16.52 19.79
C GLN A 349 -4.31 -15.11 19.57
N SER A 350 -3.76 -14.39 18.60
CA SER A 350 -4.22 -13.07 18.22
C SER A 350 -5.63 -13.10 17.61
N GLN A 351 -5.86 -13.99 16.65
CA GLN A 351 -7.20 -14.18 16.06
C GLN A 351 -8.23 -14.48 17.15
N LYS A 352 -7.91 -15.40 18.08
CA LYS A 352 -8.76 -15.70 19.24
C LYS A 352 -9.04 -14.46 20.11
N SER A 353 -8.02 -13.65 20.40
CA SER A 353 -8.16 -12.45 21.23
C SER A 353 -9.05 -11.40 20.58
N ALA A 354 -8.95 -11.23 19.26
CA ALA A 354 -9.84 -10.38 18.46
C ALA A 354 -11.31 -10.81 18.62
N TYR A 355 -11.60 -12.10 18.45
CA TYR A 355 -12.96 -12.61 18.63
C TYR A 355 -13.47 -12.49 20.06
N ASP A 356 -12.64 -12.82 21.05
CA ASP A 356 -13.06 -12.76 22.45
C ASP A 356 -13.40 -11.29 22.85
N ALA A 357 -12.73 -10.29 22.27
CA ALA A 357 -13.05 -8.88 22.47
C ALA A 357 -14.35 -8.43 21.78
N GLU A 358 -14.54 -8.82 20.50
CA GLU A 358 -15.78 -8.55 19.76
C GLU A 358 -16.98 -9.21 20.46
N LYS A 359 -16.81 -10.46 20.89
CA LYS A 359 -17.80 -11.21 21.66
C LYS A 359 -18.17 -10.49 22.96
N LYS A 360 -17.19 -10.09 23.76
CA LYS A 360 -17.44 -9.39 25.03
C LYS A 360 -18.20 -8.07 24.84
N ALA A 361 -17.98 -7.37 23.72
CA ALA A 361 -18.72 -6.15 23.38
C ALA A 361 -20.20 -6.45 23.09
N THR A 362 -20.46 -7.50 22.32
CA THR A 362 -21.82 -7.91 21.92
C THR A 362 -22.62 -8.54 23.06
N GLU A 363 -21.97 -9.26 23.99
CA GLU A 363 -22.64 -9.89 25.14
C GLU A 363 -23.38 -8.87 26.03
N SER A 364 -22.82 -7.68 26.22
CA SER A 364 -23.46 -6.61 27.00
C SER A 364 -24.72 -6.07 26.29
N LEU A 365 -24.62 -5.81 24.97
CA LEU A 365 -25.74 -5.34 24.14
C LEU A 365 -26.92 -6.32 24.17
N THR A 366 -26.64 -7.60 23.96
CA THR A 366 -27.67 -8.66 23.97
C THR A 366 -28.29 -8.83 25.35
N THR A 367 -27.47 -8.90 26.40
CA THR A 367 -27.97 -9.09 27.78
C THR A 367 -28.83 -7.90 28.22
N ASP A 368 -28.44 -6.68 27.86
CA ASP A 368 -29.19 -5.48 28.19
C ASP A 368 -30.52 -5.39 27.45
N TRP A 369 -30.55 -5.81 26.18
CA TRP A 369 -31.79 -5.91 25.43
C TRP A 369 -32.74 -6.96 26.02
N ASP A 370 -32.23 -8.15 26.34
CA ASP A 370 -33.02 -9.21 26.98
C ASP A 370 -33.61 -8.72 28.30
N ASN A 371 -32.86 -7.94 29.08
CA ASN A 371 -33.34 -7.33 30.30
C ASN A 371 -34.43 -6.27 30.06
N ALA A 372 -34.27 -5.42 29.04
CA ALA A 372 -35.24 -4.40 28.67
C ALA A 372 -36.54 -5.01 28.11
N THR A 373 -36.45 -6.18 27.49
CA THR A 373 -37.57 -6.86 26.82
C THR A 373 -38.09 -8.10 27.56
N LYS A 374 -37.58 -8.42 28.75
CA LYS A 374 -37.90 -9.65 29.52
C LYS A 374 -39.39 -9.96 29.71
N ASN A 375 -40.25 -8.95 29.66
CA ASN A 375 -41.70 -9.09 29.86
C ASN A 375 -42.46 -9.33 28.53
N TYR A 376 -41.81 -9.05 27.40
CA TYR A 376 -42.33 -9.27 26.07
C TYR A 376 -42.44 -10.77 25.76
N SER A 377 -43.51 -11.15 25.06
CA SER A 377 -43.73 -12.52 24.60
C SER A 377 -44.74 -12.51 23.46
N ASP A 378 -44.40 -13.13 22.34
CA ASP A 378 -45.30 -13.30 21.19
C ASP A 378 -46.63 -13.93 21.62
N VAL A 379 -46.58 -14.92 22.53
CA VAL A 379 -47.76 -15.59 23.06
C VAL A 379 -48.68 -14.60 23.79
N LYS A 380 -48.14 -13.75 24.66
CA LYS A 380 -48.94 -12.76 25.39
C LYS A 380 -49.52 -11.71 24.45
N LEU A 381 -48.77 -11.27 23.45
CA LEU A 381 -49.23 -10.32 22.44
C LEU A 381 -50.39 -10.88 21.61
N GLN A 382 -50.27 -12.15 21.17
CA GLN A 382 -51.32 -12.80 20.40
C GLN A 382 -52.60 -13.04 21.23
N LEU A 383 -52.47 -13.30 22.54
CA LEU A 383 -53.63 -13.34 23.45
C LEU A 383 -54.35 -12.00 23.53
N GLN A 384 -53.61 -10.89 23.60
CA GLN A 384 -54.19 -9.54 23.61
C GLN A 384 -54.92 -9.19 22.30
N LYS A 385 -54.34 -9.55 21.14
CA LYS A 385 -54.99 -9.38 19.84
C LYS A 385 -56.27 -10.20 19.72
N SER A 386 -56.25 -11.45 20.22
CA SER A 386 -57.42 -12.33 20.23
C SER A 386 -58.53 -11.81 21.16
N ALA A 387 -58.16 -11.22 22.29
CA ALA A 387 -59.10 -10.58 23.21
C ALA A 387 -59.78 -9.35 22.56
N LEU A 388 -59.01 -8.53 21.85
CA LEU A 388 -59.55 -7.41 21.06
C LEU A 388 -60.57 -7.89 20.02
N ASP A 389 -60.26 -8.95 19.27
CA ASP A 389 -61.19 -9.51 18.28
C ASP A 389 -62.49 -9.99 18.93
N THR A 390 -62.39 -10.64 20.09
CA THR A 390 -63.57 -11.08 20.87
C THR A 390 -64.44 -9.90 21.29
N ILE A 391 -63.82 -8.84 21.81
CA ILE A 391 -64.53 -7.62 22.23
C ILE A 391 -65.19 -6.93 21.02
N ILE A 392 -64.49 -6.82 19.88
CA ILE A 392 -65.05 -6.28 18.63
C ILE A 392 -66.27 -7.08 18.21
N THR A 393 -66.23 -8.41 18.25
CA THR A 393 -67.38 -9.26 17.94
C THR A 393 -68.54 -9.02 18.90
N ASN A 394 -68.29 -8.97 20.21
CA ASN A 394 -69.32 -8.70 21.22
C ASN A 394 -70.02 -7.36 20.99
N ILE A 395 -69.27 -6.31 20.65
CA ILE A 395 -69.81 -4.97 20.41
C ILE A 395 -70.61 -4.92 19.10
N ASN A 396 -70.13 -5.57 18.05
CA ASN A 396 -70.84 -5.65 16.78
C ASN A 396 -72.17 -6.41 16.91
N ASN A 397 -72.23 -7.40 17.81
CA ASN A 397 -73.44 -8.16 18.10
C ASN A 397 -74.45 -7.41 18.98
N LEU A 398 -74.06 -6.32 19.68
CA LEU A 398 -74.96 -5.50 20.47
C LEU A 398 -75.68 -4.46 19.58
N ALA A 399 -76.84 -4.85 19.03
CA ALA A 399 -77.61 -3.94 18.20
C ALA A 399 -78.27 -2.83 19.06
N PRO A 400 -78.58 -1.66 18.48
CA PRO A 400 -79.25 -0.58 19.22
C PRO A 400 -80.60 -0.98 19.81
N THR A 401 -81.25 -2.00 19.24
CA THR A 401 -82.51 -2.59 19.70
C THR A 401 -82.35 -3.46 20.94
N ASP A 402 -81.15 -3.99 21.18
CA ASP A 402 -80.85 -4.94 22.25
C ASP A 402 -80.49 -4.25 23.57
N ILE A 403 -80.41 -2.90 23.55
CA ILE A 403 -80.19 -2.10 24.75
C ILE A 403 -81.47 -2.14 25.60
N ASP A 404 -81.44 -2.97 26.63
CA ASP A 404 -82.49 -3.09 27.63
C ASP A 404 -82.33 -2.10 28.82
N LYS A 405 -83.45 -1.58 29.32
CA LYS A 405 -83.48 -0.56 30.39
C LYS A 405 -83.05 -1.10 31.75
N ASP A 406 -83.34 -2.36 32.06
CA ASP A 406 -83.06 -2.98 33.36
C ASP A 406 -81.62 -3.53 33.39
N ILE A 407 -81.14 -4.08 32.27
CA ILE A 407 -79.78 -4.62 32.13
C ILE A 407 -78.73 -3.50 32.02
N HIS A 408 -78.99 -2.46 31.22
CA HIS A 408 -77.97 -1.44 30.90
C HIS A 408 -78.11 -0.13 31.69
N LYS A 409 -78.95 -0.10 32.72
CA LYS A 409 -79.15 1.05 33.61
C LYS A 409 -77.84 1.66 34.13
N TYR A 410 -76.88 0.79 34.48
CA TYR A 410 -75.59 1.19 35.02
C TYR A 410 -74.46 1.22 33.98
N GLY A 411 -74.78 0.98 32.70
CA GLY A 411 -73.85 0.94 31.58
C GLY A 411 -73.52 -0.47 31.11
N LEU A 412 -72.47 -0.56 30.29
CA LEU A 412 -71.90 -1.82 29.80
C LEU A 412 -71.04 -2.50 30.87
N ASP A 413 -71.01 -3.82 30.85
CA ASP A 413 -70.07 -4.62 31.64
C ASP A 413 -68.65 -4.45 31.10
N ASP A 414 -67.78 -3.83 31.89
CA ASP A 414 -66.38 -3.60 31.56
C ASP A 414 -65.65 -4.93 31.23
N ALA A 415 -66.01 -6.05 31.86
CA ALA A 415 -65.35 -7.34 31.60
C ALA A 415 -65.66 -7.89 30.19
N THR A 416 -66.82 -7.53 29.63
CA THR A 416 -67.29 -8.02 28.33
C THR A 416 -66.97 -7.06 27.18
N TYR A 417 -67.03 -5.74 27.45
CA TYR A 417 -67.03 -4.70 26.39
C TYR A 417 -65.83 -3.74 26.45
N LYS A 418 -65.06 -3.70 27.54
CA LYS A 418 -63.92 -2.79 27.68
C LYS A 418 -62.61 -3.46 27.31
N CYS A 419 -61.76 -2.72 26.60
CA CYS A 419 -60.41 -3.11 26.27
C CYS A 419 -59.50 -3.06 27.52
N ASN A 420 -59.02 -4.21 28.00
CA ASN A 420 -58.06 -4.30 29.11
C ASN A 420 -56.73 -4.89 28.61
N LEU A 421 -55.79 -4.03 28.22
CA LEU A 421 -54.47 -4.43 27.71
C LEU A 421 -53.38 -4.23 28.75
N GLU A 422 -52.57 -5.25 28.97
CA GLU A 422 -51.33 -5.18 29.76
C GLU A 422 -50.19 -4.56 28.94
N SER A 423 -49.27 -3.85 29.58
CA SER A 423 -48.06 -3.35 28.90
C SER A 423 -47.00 -4.45 28.90
N LEU A 424 -46.64 -4.94 27.70
CA LEU A 424 -45.64 -6.02 27.54
C LEU A 424 -44.20 -5.49 27.54
N VAL A 425 -44.01 -4.26 27.06
CA VAL A 425 -42.75 -3.50 27.09
C VAL A 425 -43.10 -2.01 27.18
N THR A 426 -42.30 -1.19 27.85
CA THR A 426 -42.56 0.25 27.96
C THR A 426 -41.53 1.09 27.21
N ALA A 427 -41.94 2.28 26.75
CA ALA A 427 -41.03 3.23 26.13
C ALA A 427 -39.89 3.65 27.08
N ASN A 428 -40.14 3.63 28.40
CA ASN A 428 -39.11 3.91 29.41
C ASN A 428 -38.07 2.79 29.50
N ASP A 429 -38.45 1.53 29.38
CA ASP A 429 -37.51 0.40 29.38
C ASP A 429 -36.57 0.49 28.17
N ILE A 430 -37.12 0.79 26.98
CA ILE A 430 -36.34 0.97 25.76
C ILE A 430 -35.48 2.23 25.82
N GLN A 431 -35.99 3.33 26.39
CA GLN A 431 -35.20 4.55 26.59
C GLN A 431 -34.05 4.32 27.57
N ALA A 432 -34.26 3.58 28.67
CA ALA A 432 -33.21 3.21 29.60
C ALA A 432 -32.13 2.33 28.95
N TYR A 433 -32.53 1.41 28.06
CA TYR A 433 -31.59 0.65 27.23
C TYR A 433 -30.75 1.58 26.34
N LEU A 434 -31.39 2.48 25.57
CA LEU A 434 -30.70 3.43 24.69
C LEU A 434 -29.75 4.36 25.46
N ASP A 435 -30.19 4.89 26.61
CA ASP A 435 -29.39 5.78 27.47
C ASP A 435 -28.18 5.05 28.06
N LYS A 436 -28.37 3.80 28.50
CA LYS A 436 -27.28 2.96 29.00
C LYS A 436 -26.25 2.72 27.90
N GLN A 437 -26.67 2.29 26.71
CA GLN A 437 -25.76 2.09 25.58
C GLN A 437 -25.04 3.39 25.22
N ASN A 438 -25.72 4.54 25.27
CA ASN A 438 -25.11 5.85 25.00
C ASN A 438 -24.06 6.24 26.06
N SER A 439 -24.26 5.85 27.32
CA SER A 439 -23.28 6.09 28.39
C SER A 439 -22.07 5.13 28.32
N GLU A 440 -22.29 3.85 28.05
CA GLU A 440 -21.24 2.83 28.00
C GLU A 440 -20.43 2.90 26.71
N GLY A 441 -21.09 3.13 25.56
CA GLY A 441 -20.46 3.24 24.25
C GLY A 441 -19.66 4.54 24.02
N LYS A 442 -19.88 5.58 24.85
CA LYS A 442 -19.14 6.85 24.81
C LYS A 442 -18.11 7.01 25.93
N ASN A 443 -17.69 5.93 26.58
CA ASN A 443 -16.73 6.02 27.68
C ASN A 443 -15.39 6.63 27.21
N GLU A 444 -15.07 7.84 27.69
CA GLU A 444 -13.89 8.62 27.32
C GLU A 444 -12.56 7.94 27.72
N SER A 445 -12.57 6.99 28.66
CA SER A 445 -11.34 6.45 29.25
C SER A 445 -10.67 5.33 28.44
N GLY A 446 -11.33 4.76 27.43
CA GLY A 446 -10.83 3.58 26.68
C GLY A 446 -10.57 3.84 25.19
N PHE A 447 -11.62 3.79 24.37
CA PHE A 447 -11.52 3.95 22.91
C PHE A 447 -11.05 5.36 22.53
N TYR A 448 -11.70 6.40 23.07
CA TYR A 448 -11.40 7.79 22.71
C TYR A 448 -9.97 8.20 23.07
N SER A 449 -9.54 7.93 24.29
CA SER A 449 -8.20 8.26 24.78
C SER A 449 -7.09 7.60 23.94
N LEU A 450 -7.27 6.32 23.58
CA LEU A 450 -6.29 5.57 22.78
C LEU A 450 -6.24 6.05 21.33
N VAL A 451 -7.40 6.21 20.67
CA VAL A 451 -7.50 6.73 19.30
C VAL A 451 -6.94 8.16 19.21
N LYS A 452 -7.27 9.00 20.20
CA LYS A 452 -6.73 10.36 20.32
C LYS A 452 -5.21 10.35 20.50
N GLY A 453 -4.68 9.55 21.42
CA GLY A 453 -3.25 9.47 21.68
C GLY A 453 -2.45 9.01 20.45
N LEU A 454 -2.93 8.00 19.72
CA LEU A 454 -2.33 7.54 18.47
C LEU A 454 -2.32 8.65 17.40
N THR A 455 -3.44 9.36 17.26
CA THR A 455 -3.58 10.45 16.28
C THR A 455 -2.71 11.66 16.63
N GLU A 456 -2.66 12.05 17.90
CA GLU A 456 -1.81 13.14 18.37
C GLU A 456 -0.32 12.84 18.20
N THR A 457 0.07 11.57 18.39
CA THR A 457 1.43 11.09 18.11
C THR A 457 1.76 11.26 16.64
N MET A 458 0.88 10.77 15.76
CA MET A 458 1.04 10.90 14.30
C MET A 458 1.14 12.38 13.88
N ASP A 459 0.21 13.22 14.32
CA ASP A 459 0.20 14.66 14.02
C ASP A 459 1.46 15.40 14.52
N SER A 460 2.03 14.98 15.64
CA SER A 460 3.23 15.61 16.19
C SER A 460 4.48 15.29 15.39
N LEU A 461 4.58 14.05 14.91
CA LEU A 461 5.66 13.62 14.04
C LEU A 461 5.53 14.22 12.64
N PHE A 462 4.31 14.37 12.12
CA PHE A 462 4.06 15.08 10.85
C PHE A 462 4.52 16.54 10.90
N LYS A 463 4.35 17.21 12.04
CA LYS A 463 4.75 18.61 12.22
C LYS A 463 6.25 18.81 12.39
N ALA A 464 7.02 17.74 12.58
CA ALA A 464 8.45 17.84 12.72
C ALA A 464 9.12 17.66 11.35
N GLU A 465 10.12 18.48 11.03
CA GLU A 465 10.80 18.54 9.72
C GLU A 465 11.63 17.26 9.44
N LEU A 466 10.95 16.14 9.16
CA LEU A 466 11.54 14.80 9.08
C LEU A 466 11.52 14.19 7.68
N PHE A 467 10.58 14.63 6.86
CA PHE A 467 10.16 13.92 5.65
C PHE A 467 11.16 14.03 4.52
N TYR A 468 11.97 15.08 4.50
CA TYR A 468 13.00 15.33 3.51
C TYR A 468 14.14 16.09 4.15
N ASP A 469 15.30 16.01 3.52
CA ASP A 469 16.39 16.92 3.80
C ASP A 469 16.22 18.20 2.99
N THR A 470 16.22 19.35 3.67
CA THR A 470 16.04 20.65 3.05
C THR A 470 17.26 21.08 2.26
N ASP A 471 18.43 20.53 2.56
CA ASP A 471 19.68 20.84 1.85
C ASP A 471 19.74 20.09 0.50
N LEU A 472 18.89 19.07 0.32
CA LEU A 472 18.74 18.27 -0.90
C LEU A 472 17.48 18.69 -1.66
N SER A 473 17.48 19.93 -2.17
CA SER A 473 16.28 20.59 -2.70
C SER A 473 16.35 21.02 -4.16
N ALA A 474 17.30 20.50 -4.95
CA ALA A 474 17.49 20.94 -6.34
C ALA A 474 16.23 20.70 -7.21
N CYS A 475 16.00 21.60 -8.15
CA CYS A 475 14.92 21.53 -9.13
C CYS A 475 15.47 21.73 -10.54
N ILE A 476 15.47 20.66 -11.34
CA ILE A 476 16.17 20.61 -12.62
C ILE A 476 15.57 21.58 -13.64
N ASN A 477 16.44 22.32 -14.33
CA ASN A 477 16.14 23.18 -15.45
C ASN A 477 15.90 22.35 -16.72
N THR A 478 14.68 21.82 -16.86
CA THR A 478 14.32 20.98 -18.01
C THR A 478 14.33 21.74 -19.34
N GLN A 479 14.07 23.05 -19.30
CA GLN A 479 14.10 23.90 -20.48
C GLN A 479 15.52 24.03 -21.03
N PHE A 480 16.52 24.19 -20.16
CA PHE A 480 17.93 24.18 -20.56
C PHE A 480 18.30 22.90 -21.33
N TYR A 481 17.93 21.73 -20.79
CA TYR A 481 18.19 20.46 -21.48
C TYR A 481 17.38 20.33 -22.77
N THR A 482 16.16 20.86 -22.81
CA THR A 482 15.34 20.88 -24.03
C THR A 482 15.97 21.73 -25.12
N ASP A 483 16.43 22.94 -24.78
CA ASP A 483 16.97 23.89 -25.75
C ASP A 483 18.36 23.50 -26.26
N LYS A 484 19.23 23.01 -25.36
CA LYS A 484 20.61 22.64 -25.71
C LYS A 484 20.70 21.26 -26.31
N PHE A 485 19.89 20.35 -25.80
CA PHE A 485 20.05 18.93 -26.00
C PHE A 485 18.77 18.29 -26.53
N GLY A 486 17.69 18.99 -26.88
CA GLY A 486 16.45 18.35 -27.35
C GLY A 486 15.74 17.51 -26.28
N GLY A 487 16.09 17.70 -25.01
CA GLY A 487 15.45 17.09 -23.84
C GLY A 487 16.38 16.13 -23.09
N LEU A 488 15.96 15.74 -21.89
CA LEU A 488 16.59 14.64 -21.17
C LEU A 488 16.26 13.31 -21.86
N PRO A 489 17.22 12.37 -22.01
CA PRO A 489 17.04 11.11 -22.73
C PRO A 489 15.87 10.23 -22.25
N ALA A 490 15.46 10.34 -20.99
CA ALA A 490 14.35 9.60 -20.41
C ALA A 490 13.25 10.54 -19.89
N ALA A 491 11.98 10.17 -20.15
CA ALA A 491 10.82 10.91 -19.67
C ALA A 491 9.95 10.10 -18.68
N ASN A 492 9.39 10.85 -17.72
CA ASN A 492 8.28 10.55 -16.80
C ASN A 492 8.63 10.08 -15.37
N SER A 493 8.06 10.81 -14.41
CA SER A 493 7.88 10.38 -13.02
C SER A 493 7.08 9.08 -12.97
N ALA A 494 7.34 8.24 -11.96
CA ALA A 494 6.62 6.99 -11.77
C ALA A 494 5.17 7.30 -11.37
N GLU A 495 4.23 7.10 -12.28
CA GLU A 495 2.82 6.95 -11.92
C GLU A 495 2.55 5.48 -11.55
N GLY A 496 1.92 5.24 -10.40
CA GLY A 496 1.71 3.90 -9.86
C GLY A 496 0.93 3.86 -8.54
N GLY A 497 0.68 2.64 -8.04
CA GLY A 497 -0.22 2.35 -6.90
C GLY A 497 0.18 2.95 -5.53
N VAL A 498 1.40 3.47 -5.40
CA VAL A 498 1.88 4.14 -4.17
C VAL A 498 1.00 5.36 -3.83
N TYR A 499 0.65 6.18 -4.81
CA TYR A 499 -0.14 7.40 -4.56
C TYR A 499 -1.61 7.12 -4.25
N SER A 500 -2.21 6.12 -4.89
CA SER A 500 -3.62 5.76 -4.63
C SER A 500 -3.80 5.29 -3.19
N ILE A 501 -2.86 4.47 -2.69
CA ILE A 501 -2.92 3.93 -1.32
C ILE A 501 -2.74 5.04 -0.27
N VAL A 502 -1.91 6.06 -0.55
CA VAL A 502 -1.73 7.21 0.36
C VAL A 502 -2.98 8.09 0.42
N ARG A 503 -3.74 8.18 -0.68
CA ARG A 503 -5.03 8.87 -0.67
C ARG A 503 -6.04 8.15 0.22
N ASP A 504 -6.05 6.81 0.22
CA ASP A 504 -6.90 6.03 1.13
C ASP A 504 -6.52 6.27 2.60
N LEU A 505 -5.22 6.39 2.91
CA LEU A 505 -4.75 6.83 4.23
C LEU A 505 -5.24 8.23 4.62
N GLY A 506 -5.32 9.12 3.64
CA GLY A 506 -5.91 10.45 3.81
C GLY A 506 -7.37 10.42 4.22
N ALA A 507 -8.16 9.53 3.64
CA ALA A 507 -9.55 9.32 4.00
C ALA A 507 -9.69 8.76 5.43
N ILE A 508 -8.86 7.76 5.80
CA ILE A 508 -8.82 7.20 7.15
C ILE A 508 -8.48 8.28 8.18
N ASN A 509 -7.42 9.07 7.94
CA ASN A 509 -7.02 10.17 8.83
C ASN A 509 -8.15 11.21 8.98
N THR A 510 -8.88 11.52 7.90
CA THR A 510 -10.02 12.44 7.96
C THR A 510 -11.15 11.88 8.82
N GLY A 511 -11.51 10.61 8.64
CA GLY A 511 -12.55 9.95 9.45
C GLY A 511 -12.17 9.87 10.94
N VAL A 512 -10.91 9.54 11.24
CA VAL A 512 -10.39 9.49 12.61
C VAL A 512 -10.44 10.86 13.27
N LYS A 513 -9.98 11.92 12.59
CA LYS A 513 -10.04 13.30 13.11
C LYS A 513 -11.48 13.74 13.34
N ASN A 514 -12.39 13.43 12.43
CA ASN A 514 -13.81 13.74 12.62
C ASN A 514 -14.37 13.11 13.90
N ILE A 515 -14.04 11.84 14.16
CA ILE A 515 -14.44 11.14 15.39
C ILE A 515 -13.83 11.80 16.62
N ILE A 516 -12.53 12.12 16.61
CA ILE A 516 -11.85 12.72 17.78
C ILE A 516 -12.37 14.12 18.09
N ASP A 517 -12.46 14.99 17.08
CA ASP A 517 -12.81 16.40 17.24
C ASP A 517 -14.27 16.56 17.70
N ASN A 518 -15.13 15.62 17.32
CA ASN A 518 -16.56 15.65 17.60
C ASN A 518 -17.04 14.53 18.56
N PHE A 519 -16.13 13.79 19.20
CA PHE A 519 -16.49 12.63 20.04
C PHE A 519 -17.51 13.00 21.13
N SER A 520 -17.22 14.07 21.88
CA SER A 520 -18.08 14.52 22.98
C SER A 520 -19.43 15.05 22.47
N SER A 521 -19.49 15.61 21.24
CA SER A 521 -20.72 16.19 20.67
C SER A 521 -21.63 15.16 19.98
N PHE A 522 -21.10 14.02 19.51
CA PHE A 522 -21.92 13.00 18.84
C PHE A 522 -22.91 12.30 19.77
N LYS A 523 -24.12 12.02 19.28
CA LYS A 523 -24.96 10.96 19.89
C LYS A 523 -24.35 9.60 19.54
N LEU A 524 -24.57 8.56 20.35
CA LEU A 524 -24.03 7.21 20.09
C LEU A 524 -24.28 6.74 18.65
N LEU A 525 -25.52 6.86 18.15
CA LEU A 525 -25.86 6.43 16.79
C LEU A 525 -25.04 7.16 15.71
N SER A 526 -24.84 8.47 15.87
CA SER A 526 -24.00 9.26 14.96
C SER A 526 -22.53 8.84 15.05
N LEU A 527 -22.02 8.60 16.27
CA LEU A 527 -20.67 8.11 16.50
C LEU A 527 -20.44 6.75 15.83
N LEU A 528 -21.38 5.80 15.99
CA LEU A 528 -21.29 4.49 15.38
C LEU A 528 -21.32 4.56 13.85
N ASN A 529 -22.14 5.45 13.28
CA ASN A 529 -22.15 5.70 11.83
C ASN A 529 -20.81 6.24 11.32
N GLU A 530 -20.18 7.17 12.04
CA GLU A 530 -18.82 7.64 11.71
C GLU A 530 -17.79 6.51 11.81
N ILE A 531 -17.87 5.66 12.85
CA ILE A 531 -17.03 4.47 13.00
C ILE A 531 -17.26 3.49 11.83
N LYS A 532 -18.50 3.26 11.42
CA LYS A 532 -18.84 2.41 10.26
C LYS A 532 -18.19 2.95 8.98
N ASN A 533 -18.33 4.23 8.69
CA ASN A 533 -17.71 4.87 7.53
C ASN A 533 -16.17 4.77 7.56
N LEU A 534 -15.60 4.92 8.75
CA LEU A 534 -14.17 4.73 8.97
C LEU A 534 -13.76 3.27 8.70
N LEU A 535 -14.47 2.27 9.21
CA LEU A 535 -14.20 0.85 8.97
C LEU A 535 -14.32 0.48 7.49
N VAL A 536 -15.26 1.07 6.73
CA VAL A 536 -15.33 0.89 5.27
C VAL A 536 -14.07 1.42 4.58
N SER A 537 -13.62 2.62 4.97
CA SER A 537 -12.41 3.24 4.42
C SER A 537 -11.17 2.39 4.74
N ILE A 538 -11.11 1.85 5.96
CA ILE A 538 -10.09 0.92 6.42
C ILE A 538 -10.10 -0.36 5.55
N ASN A 539 -11.26 -1.01 5.37
CA ASN A 539 -11.35 -2.26 4.61
C ASN A 539 -10.89 -2.09 3.15
N LYS A 540 -11.26 -0.96 2.53
CA LYS A 540 -10.78 -0.60 1.19
C LYS A 540 -9.25 -0.48 1.17
N PHE A 541 -8.69 0.26 2.13
CA PHE A 541 -7.25 0.44 2.26
C PHE A 541 -6.47 -0.89 2.38
N TYR A 542 -6.95 -1.82 3.21
CA TYR A 542 -6.34 -3.16 3.31
C TYR A 542 -6.38 -3.91 1.99
N THR A 543 -7.49 -3.83 1.26
CA THR A 543 -7.62 -4.47 -0.05
C THR A 543 -6.57 -3.91 -1.02
N ASP A 544 -6.41 -2.58 -1.04
CA ASP A 544 -5.45 -1.91 -1.92
C ASP A 544 -3.99 -2.23 -1.54
N ILE A 545 -3.68 -2.34 -0.24
CA ILE A 545 -2.39 -2.83 0.25
C ILE A 545 -2.14 -4.30 -0.13
N ILE A 546 -3.13 -5.18 0.01
CA ILE A 546 -3.02 -6.60 -0.39
C ILE A 546 -2.72 -6.73 -1.87
N ASN A 547 -3.34 -5.91 -2.71
CA ASN A 547 -3.03 -5.88 -4.13
C ASN A 547 -1.58 -5.42 -4.39
N PHE A 548 -1.15 -4.33 -3.73
CA PHE A 548 0.24 -3.87 -3.81
C PHE A 548 1.26 -4.93 -3.36
N MET A 549 0.95 -5.70 -2.31
CA MET A 549 1.78 -6.82 -1.87
C MET A 549 1.86 -7.94 -2.90
N MET A 550 0.72 -8.32 -3.49
CA MET A 550 0.69 -9.34 -4.52
C MET A 550 1.52 -8.91 -5.74
N ASP A 551 1.48 -7.63 -6.11
CA ASP A 551 2.34 -7.06 -7.15
C ASP A 551 3.82 -7.16 -6.79
N ILE A 552 4.21 -6.81 -5.56
CA ILE A 552 5.59 -6.99 -5.08
C ILE A 552 6.01 -8.47 -5.15
N ILE A 553 5.20 -9.40 -4.65
CA ILE A 553 5.52 -10.84 -4.67
C ILE A 553 5.71 -11.32 -6.12
N ASN A 554 4.82 -10.92 -7.02
CA ASN A 554 4.91 -11.28 -8.43
C ASN A 554 6.17 -10.69 -9.08
N ASN A 555 6.50 -9.44 -8.77
CA ASN A 555 7.72 -8.79 -9.27
C ASN A 555 8.97 -9.49 -8.73
N ILE A 556 8.99 -9.87 -7.45
CA ILE A 556 10.10 -10.64 -6.89
C ILE A 556 10.23 -12.00 -7.58
N ARG A 557 9.15 -12.74 -7.80
CA ARG A 557 9.18 -14.02 -8.54
C ARG A 557 9.81 -13.87 -9.93
N ASN A 558 9.49 -12.76 -10.62
CA ASN A 558 10.05 -12.45 -11.93
C ASN A 558 11.55 -12.10 -11.88
N LEU A 559 12.07 -11.58 -10.76
CA LEU A 559 13.52 -11.31 -10.60
C LEU A 559 14.36 -12.59 -10.63
N PHE A 560 13.81 -13.74 -10.22
CA PHE A 560 14.55 -15.02 -10.17
C PHE A 560 14.63 -15.74 -11.51
N THR A 561 13.77 -15.39 -12.48
CA THR A 561 13.85 -15.92 -13.84
C THR A 561 14.81 -15.11 -14.71
N GLY A 562 15.17 -13.89 -14.30
CA GLY A 562 16.13 -13.02 -14.96
C GLY A 562 16.99 -12.23 -13.97
N TYR A 563 18.14 -12.79 -13.57
CA TYR A 563 19.06 -12.20 -12.58
C TYR A 563 19.55 -10.77 -12.86
N GLY A 564 19.38 -10.28 -14.10
CA GLY A 564 19.88 -8.98 -14.54
C GLY A 564 19.37 -7.81 -13.70
N GLN A 565 18.09 -7.78 -13.37
CA GLN A 565 17.51 -6.62 -12.67
C GLN A 565 18.03 -6.44 -11.24
N ILE A 566 18.41 -7.52 -10.56
CA ILE A 566 19.05 -7.45 -9.23
C ILE A 566 20.41 -6.76 -9.34
N TYR A 567 21.24 -7.16 -10.32
CA TYR A 567 22.55 -6.54 -10.55
C TYR A 567 22.44 -5.05 -10.89
N THR A 568 21.51 -4.67 -11.77
CA THR A 568 21.27 -3.26 -12.09
C THR A 568 20.82 -2.49 -10.85
N SER A 569 19.91 -3.04 -10.05
CA SER A 569 19.40 -2.36 -8.85
C SER A 569 20.51 -2.17 -7.80
N MET A 570 21.37 -3.18 -7.60
CA MET A 570 22.55 -3.08 -6.74
C MET A 570 23.50 -1.98 -7.22
N TYR A 571 23.75 -1.91 -8.52
CA TYR A 571 24.58 -0.86 -9.09
C TYR A 571 24.01 0.53 -8.80
N MET A 572 22.70 0.74 -9.00
CA MET A 572 22.06 2.02 -8.68
C MET A 572 22.20 2.36 -7.20
N ALA A 573 21.89 1.40 -6.31
CA ALA A 573 21.91 1.62 -4.87
C ALA A 573 23.30 1.98 -4.33
N TYR A 574 24.37 1.37 -4.83
CA TYR A 574 25.73 1.53 -4.27
C TYR A 574 26.67 2.42 -5.11
N ASN A 575 26.22 2.95 -6.26
CA ASN A 575 26.98 3.96 -6.99
C ASN A 575 26.34 5.35 -6.91
N LEU A 576 25.15 5.51 -6.33
CA LEU A 576 24.49 6.80 -6.20
C LEU A 576 24.39 7.22 -4.72
N PRO A 577 24.64 8.49 -4.39
CA PRO A 577 24.30 9.04 -3.09
C PRO A 577 22.79 9.01 -2.86
N CYS A 578 22.41 9.00 -1.59
CA CYS A 578 21.03 9.15 -1.15
C CYS A 578 20.99 10.00 0.12
N ARG A 579 19.80 10.41 0.56
CA ARG A 579 19.65 11.38 1.67
C ARG A 579 20.34 11.00 2.98
N THR A 580 20.54 9.70 3.24
CA THR A 580 21.19 9.21 4.47
C THR A 580 22.65 8.80 4.25
N THR A 581 23.11 8.74 3.00
CA THR A 581 24.44 8.25 2.62
C THR A 581 25.09 9.20 1.61
N LEU A 582 25.51 10.37 2.12
CA LEU A 582 26.25 11.38 1.35
C LEU A 582 27.77 11.20 1.46
N SER A 583 28.24 10.52 2.51
CA SER A 583 29.65 10.15 2.71
C SER A 583 29.84 8.66 2.41
N GLY A 584 30.61 8.32 1.38
CA GLY A 584 30.78 6.94 0.96
C GLY A 584 31.62 6.81 -0.31
N LYS A 585 31.66 5.59 -0.85
CA LYS A 585 32.33 5.29 -2.11
C LYS A 585 31.41 4.48 -3.01
N THR A 586 31.50 4.74 -4.31
CA THR A 586 30.92 3.93 -5.38
C THR A 586 31.58 2.54 -5.43
N MET A 587 31.01 1.64 -6.23
CA MET A 587 31.63 0.32 -6.51
C MET A 587 32.98 0.44 -7.22
N THR A 588 33.23 1.55 -7.95
CA THR A 588 34.55 1.85 -8.54
C THR A 588 35.57 2.31 -7.50
N GLY A 589 35.14 2.65 -6.28
CA GLY A 589 35.96 3.24 -5.23
C GLY A 589 36.01 4.77 -5.25
N TYR A 590 35.27 5.41 -6.16
CA TYR A 590 35.14 6.87 -6.26
C TYR A 590 34.35 7.43 -5.07
N SER A 591 34.85 8.52 -4.47
CA SER A 591 34.24 9.11 -3.28
C SER A 591 33.00 9.93 -3.65
N TYR A 592 31.89 9.77 -2.92
CA TYR A 592 30.70 10.62 -3.10
C TYR A 592 31.00 12.11 -2.89
N GLY A 593 31.88 12.45 -1.94
CA GLY A 593 32.32 13.83 -1.73
C GLY A 593 33.16 14.41 -2.89
N SER A 594 33.63 13.57 -3.82
CA SER A 594 34.40 14.01 -5.00
C SER A 594 33.52 14.26 -6.23
N ILE A 595 32.22 13.97 -6.17
CA ILE A 595 31.28 14.18 -7.28
C ILE A 595 31.16 15.68 -7.63
N GLY A 596 31.21 16.55 -6.62
CA GLY A 596 31.07 18.00 -6.81
C GLY A 596 29.61 18.44 -7.01
N LEU A 597 28.66 17.76 -6.36
CA LEU A 597 27.25 18.14 -6.36
C LEU A 597 27.04 19.53 -5.72
N PRO A 598 26.08 20.32 -6.22
CA PRO A 598 25.78 21.64 -5.69
C PRO A 598 25.18 21.55 -4.28
N ASP A 599 25.58 22.46 -3.40
CA ASP A 599 24.98 22.65 -2.07
C ASP A 599 23.91 23.75 -2.17
N GLN A 600 22.64 23.41 -1.93
CA GLN A 600 21.52 24.34 -1.98
C GLN A 600 21.38 25.16 -0.68
N GLY A 601 21.98 24.67 0.40
CA GLY A 601 21.71 25.13 1.76
C GLY A 601 20.24 24.90 2.19
N PRO A 602 19.91 25.26 3.43
CA PRO A 602 18.59 24.99 3.98
C PRO A 602 17.54 25.91 3.37
N LEU A 603 16.44 25.33 2.88
CA LEU A 603 15.30 26.08 2.37
C LEU A 603 14.64 26.98 3.43
N VAL A 604 14.51 28.26 3.11
CA VAL A 604 13.78 29.24 3.93
C VAL A 604 12.27 29.07 3.69
N ASN A 605 11.51 28.70 4.74
CA ASN A 605 10.08 28.32 4.69
C ASN A 605 9.80 26.99 3.97
N ALA A 606 10.56 25.96 4.31
CA ALA A 606 10.31 24.60 3.84
C ALA A 606 8.84 24.17 4.09
N PRO A 607 8.17 23.52 3.11
CA PRO A 607 6.81 23.02 3.29
C PRO A 607 6.69 22.06 4.48
N ILE A 608 5.91 22.45 5.49
CA ILE A 608 5.59 21.56 6.61
C ILE A 608 4.54 20.55 6.15
N ILE A 609 4.87 19.27 6.20
CA ILE A 609 3.96 18.17 5.87
C ILE A 609 3.01 17.96 7.06
N GLY A 610 1.98 18.81 7.19
CA GLY A 610 1.15 18.85 8.40
C GLY A 610 0.31 17.58 8.68
N ASN A 611 0.13 16.70 7.70
CA ASN A 611 -0.49 15.37 7.83
C ASN A 611 -0.26 14.53 6.55
N ILE A 612 -0.76 13.29 6.55
CA ILE A 612 -0.62 12.36 5.42
C ILE A 612 -1.31 12.82 4.13
N VAL A 613 -2.39 13.60 4.20
CA VAL A 613 -3.06 14.19 3.03
C VAL A 613 -2.17 15.27 2.40
N ALA A 614 -1.59 16.11 3.25
CA ALA A 614 -0.66 17.16 2.84
C ALA A 614 0.59 16.56 2.17
N LEU A 615 1.07 15.40 2.63
CA LEU A 615 2.18 14.68 2.00
C LEU A 615 1.89 14.37 0.52
N ALA A 616 0.78 13.68 0.23
CA ALA A 616 0.42 13.32 -1.14
C ALA A 616 0.22 14.55 -2.03
N ASN A 617 -0.53 15.54 -1.53
CA ASN A 617 -0.79 16.78 -2.26
C ASN A 617 0.50 17.55 -2.56
N GLN A 618 1.45 17.58 -1.61
CA GLN A 618 2.72 18.25 -1.79
C GLN A 618 3.55 17.59 -2.89
N ILE A 619 3.59 16.25 -2.92
CA ILE A 619 4.30 15.53 -3.99
C ILE A 619 3.70 15.87 -5.35
N ASP A 620 2.37 15.81 -5.50
CA ASP A 620 1.70 16.13 -6.76
C ASP A 620 1.91 17.60 -7.19
N ALA A 621 1.95 18.52 -6.23
CA ALA A 621 2.15 19.94 -6.50
C ALA A 621 3.56 20.24 -7.06
N ILE A 622 4.60 19.56 -6.57
CA ILE A 622 6.00 19.90 -6.89
C ILE A 622 6.69 18.90 -7.83
N ARG A 623 6.07 17.74 -8.13
CA ARG A 623 6.71 16.69 -8.95
C ARG A 623 7.00 17.06 -10.41
N ASN A 624 6.31 18.06 -10.96
CA ASN A 624 6.39 18.44 -12.38
C ASN A 624 6.89 19.88 -12.60
N GLY A 625 7.68 20.41 -11.68
CA GLY A 625 8.28 21.74 -11.80
C GLY A 625 9.56 21.77 -12.64
N THR A 626 9.87 22.94 -13.20
CA THR A 626 11.24 23.25 -13.69
C THR A 626 11.84 24.31 -12.77
N GLY A 627 13.10 24.12 -12.40
CA GLY A 627 13.88 25.11 -11.67
C GLY A 627 15.02 25.65 -12.51
N ASP A 628 16.08 26.09 -11.85
CA ASP A 628 17.29 26.66 -12.44
C ASP A 628 18.54 25.78 -12.25
N ASP A 629 18.42 24.62 -11.58
CA ASP A 629 19.53 23.71 -11.33
C ASP A 629 19.89 22.83 -12.53
N TYR A 630 21.18 22.53 -12.71
CA TYR A 630 21.65 21.62 -13.75
C TYR A 630 21.74 20.16 -13.28
N THR A 631 21.98 19.92 -11.99
CA THR A 631 22.06 18.56 -11.43
C THR A 631 21.50 18.54 -10.01
N PHE A 632 21.24 17.34 -9.51
CA PHE A 632 20.77 17.10 -8.15
C PHE A 632 21.85 17.33 -7.09
N SER A 633 21.45 17.55 -5.84
CA SER A 633 22.36 17.85 -4.72
C SER A 633 22.72 16.63 -3.87
N GLY A 634 22.04 15.50 -4.04
CA GLY A 634 22.43 14.24 -3.40
C GLY A 634 21.33 13.20 -3.27
N ALA A 635 20.09 13.51 -3.67
CA ALA A 635 18.97 12.56 -3.68
C ALA A 635 18.88 11.76 -5.01
N GLU A 636 20.03 11.36 -5.55
CA GLU A 636 20.13 10.71 -6.86
C GLU A 636 19.50 9.31 -6.88
N LEU A 637 19.69 8.53 -5.80
CA LEU A 637 19.04 7.24 -5.66
C LEU A 637 17.51 7.36 -5.65
N GLU A 638 16.99 8.37 -4.96
CA GLU A 638 15.57 8.68 -4.89
C GLU A 638 15.00 9.08 -6.26
N TYR A 639 15.79 9.79 -7.08
CA TYR A 639 15.44 10.06 -8.46
C TYR A 639 15.30 8.78 -9.29
N ILE A 640 16.16 7.78 -9.12
CA ILE A 640 16.01 6.50 -9.83
C ILE A 640 14.68 5.83 -9.46
N LEU A 641 14.25 5.91 -8.20
CA LEU A 641 12.97 5.38 -7.72
C LEU A 641 11.77 6.16 -8.30
N PHE A 642 11.76 7.48 -8.18
CA PHE A 642 10.59 8.29 -8.55
C PHE A 642 10.65 8.90 -9.95
N GLY A 643 11.74 9.58 -10.31
CA GLY A 643 11.96 10.17 -11.63
C GLY A 643 11.44 11.60 -11.81
N SER A 644 11.13 12.32 -10.73
CA SER A 644 10.75 13.73 -10.79
C SER A 644 11.97 14.64 -10.93
N THR A 645 11.78 15.79 -11.57
CA THR A 645 12.77 16.86 -11.70
C THR A 645 13.03 17.62 -10.40
N ASN A 646 12.28 17.34 -9.33
CA ASN A 646 12.41 18.00 -8.04
C ASN A 646 12.88 17.01 -6.96
N GLU A 647 14.00 17.30 -6.28
CA GLU A 647 14.57 16.39 -5.27
C GLU A 647 13.64 16.17 -4.07
N ILE A 648 12.94 17.21 -3.60
CA ILE A 648 11.99 17.07 -2.50
C ILE A 648 10.89 16.10 -2.90
N ALA A 649 10.36 16.19 -4.12
CA ALA A 649 9.37 15.24 -4.62
C ALA A 649 9.89 13.80 -4.62
N ASN A 650 11.14 13.60 -5.06
CA ASN A 650 11.81 12.30 -5.05
C ASN A 650 11.95 11.75 -3.62
N GLN A 651 12.42 12.55 -2.67
CA GLN A 651 12.56 12.16 -1.27
C GLN A 651 11.22 11.81 -0.62
N LEU A 652 10.20 12.64 -0.81
CA LEU A 652 8.85 12.41 -0.29
C LEU A 652 8.21 11.16 -0.89
N TYR A 653 8.43 10.88 -2.18
CA TYR A 653 7.98 9.64 -2.79
C TYR A 653 8.66 8.41 -2.20
N VAL A 654 9.98 8.44 -2.02
CA VAL A 654 10.70 7.30 -1.44
C VAL A 654 10.32 7.07 0.02
N PHE A 655 10.15 8.13 0.81
CA PHE A 655 9.54 8.04 2.15
C PHE A 655 8.22 7.27 2.08
N THR A 656 7.36 7.66 1.15
CA THR A 656 6.03 7.06 0.98
C THR A 656 6.11 5.59 0.55
N ALA A 657 6.99 5.26 -0.39
CA ALA A 657 7.18 3.89 -0.86
C ALA A 657 7.75 2.98 0.23
N ILE A 658 8.71 3.48 1.02
CA ILE A 658 9.25 2.75 2.18
C ILE A 658 8.15 2.56 3.22
N TYR A 659 7.36 3.59 3.50
CA TYR A 659 6.25 3.49 4.45
C TYR A 659 5.23 2.42 4.05
N LEU A 660 4.83 2.36 2.79
CA LEU A 660 3.94 1.28 2.31
C LEU A 660 4.60 -0.08 2.41
N LEU A 661 5.89 -0.22 2.06
CA LEU A 661 6.62 -1.46 2.22
C LEU A 661 6.75 -1.88 3.70
N ARG A 662 6.98 -0.93 4.61
CA ARG A 662 6.99 -1.20 6.06
C ARG A 662 5.62 -1.65 6.52
N MET A 663 4.54 -1.03 6.05
CA MET A 663 3.20 -1.45 6.41
C MET A 663 2.89 -2.89 6.00
N VAL A 664 3.40 -3.31 4.84
CA VAL A 664 3.37 -4.71 4.40
C VAL A 664 4.15 -5.63 5.34
N LEU A 665 5.37 -5.25 5.70
CA LEU A 665 6.27 -6.07 6.50
C LEU A 665 5.86 -6.17 7.98
N ASP A 666 5.24 -5.12 8.51
CA ASP A 666 4.82 -5.02 9.91
C ASP A 666 3.42 -5.55 10.18
N LEU A 667 2.62 -5.74 9.13
CA LEU A 667 1.24 -6.20 9.27
C LEU A 667 1.14 -7.53 10.03
N GLY A 668 2.00 -8.50 9.68
CA GLY A 668 2.11 -9.76 10.40
C GLY A 668 2.47 -9.56 11.88
N PRO A 669 3.65 -8.99 12.20
CA PRO A 669 4.08 -8.70 13.57
C PRO A 669 3.06 -7.92 14.42
N ILE A 670 2.40 -6.90 13.84
CA ILE A 670 1.37 -6.11 14.53
C ILE A 670 0.17 -7.00 14.86
N CYS A 671 -0.28 -7.78 13.88
CA CYS A 671 -1.40 -8.70 14.06
C CYS A 671 -1.08 -9.91 14.92
N THR A 672 0.17 -10.18 15.31
CA THR A 672 0.52 -11.27 16.24
C THR A 672 0.97 -10.77 17.61
N SER A 673 1.08 -9.46 17.80
CA SER A 673 1.56 -8.84 19.04
C SER A 673 0.50 -8.86 20.14
N VAL A 674 0.80 -9.55 21.25
CA VAL A 674 -0.09 -9.64 22.42
C VAL A 674 -0.45 -8.25 22.98
N ASP A 675 0.51 -7.31 22.99
CA ASP A 675 0.29 -5.96 23.51
C ASP A 675 -0.66 -5.16 22.61
N VAL A 676 -0.50 -5.26 21.28
CA VAL A 676 -1.40 -4.61 20.32
C VAL A 676 -2.81 -5.19 20.44
N GLN A 677 -2.92 -6.51 20.59
CA GLN A 677 -4.19 -7.19 20.81
C GLN A 677 -4.86 -6.74 22.11
N ALA A 678 -4.10 -6.58 23.19
CA ALA A 678 -4.63 -6.08 24.46
C ALA A 678 -5.13 -4.63 24.34
N MET A 679 -4.38 -3.77 23.63
CA MET A 679 -4.78 -2.39 23.33
C MET A 679 -6.07 -2.34 22.50
N ALA A 680 -6.17 -3.15 21.45
CA ALA A 680 -7.35 -3.21 20.59
C ALA A 680 -8.57 -3.82 21.32
N ALA A 681 -8.36 -4.87 22.12
CA ALA A 681 -9.42 -5.51 22.90
C ALA A 681 -10.04 -4.56 23.95
N ALA A 682 -9.25 -3.64 24.50
CA ALA A 682 -9.75 -2.60 25.40
C ALA A 682 -10.75 -1.64 24.73
N ALA A 683 -10.77 -1.57 23.39
CA ALA A 683 -11.67 -0.72 22.63
C ALA A 683 -12.99 -1.38 22.20
N THR A 684 -13.21 -2.67 22.51
CA THR A 684 -14.46 -3.41 22.23
C THR A 684 -14.92 -3.27 20.76
N ILE A 685 -16.02 -2.58 20.47
CA ILE A 685 -16.53 -2.30 19.11
C ILE A 685 -15.53 -1.49 18.26
N GLY A 686 -14.59 -0.78 18.89
CA GLY A 686 -13.52 -0.03 18.26
C GLY A 686 -12.28 -0.86 17.93
N TYR A 687 -12.27 -2.17 18.19
CA TYR A 687 -11.14 -3.07 17.94
C TYR A 687 -10.54 -2.88 16.52
N GLY A 688 -11.39 -2.91 15.49
CA GLY A 688 -10.96 -2.77 14.09
C GLY A 688 -10.34 -1.40 13.79
N VAL A 689 -10.82 -0.35 14.45
CA VAL A 689 -10.26 1.02 14.32
C VAL A 689 -8.87 1.07 14.96
N VAL A 690 -8.69 0.51 16.17
CA VAL A 690 -7.39 0.48 16.85
C VAL A 690 -6.36 -0.31 16.05
N MET A 691 -6.72 -1.50 15.57
CA MET A 691 -5.85 -2.31 14.71
C MET A 691 -5.41 -1.54 13.47
N ALA A 692 -6.34 -0.88 12.79
CA ALA A 692 -6.02 -0.07 11.62
C ALA A 692 -5.09 1.10 11.95
N LEU A 693 -5.33 1.80 13.06
CA LEU A 693 -4.48 2.91 13.48
C LEU A 693 -3.07 2.45 13.82
N VAL A 694 -2.89 1.33 14.52
CA VAL A 694 -1.55 0.80 14.79
C VAL A 694 -0.87 0.40 13.46
N ILE A 695 -1.59 -0.20 12.53
CA ILE A 695 -1.07 -0.57 11.20
C ILE A 695 -0.69 0.66 10.36
N ILE A 696 -1.27 1.83 10.64
CA ILE A 696 -0.89 3.09 10.00
C ILE A 696 0.31 3.73 10.73
N VAL A 697 0.24 3.84 12.05
CA VAL A 697 1.22 4.64 12.81
C VAL A 697 2.51 3.86 13.03
N GLU A 698 2.47 2.56 13.33
CA GLU A 698 3.66 1.74 13.60
C GLU A 698 4.68 1.76 12.44
N PRO A 699 4.28 1.48 11.18
CA PRO A 699 5.22 1.48 10.07
C PRO A 699 5.67 2.89 9.68
N PHE A 700 4.86 3.89 10.03
CA PHE A 700 5.25 5.29 9.91
C PHE A 700 6.39 5.62 10.88
N LEU A 701 6.33 5.14 12.13
CA LEU A 701 7.43 5.27 13.09
C LEU A 701 8.72 4.64 12.55
N ASP A 702 8.62 3.47 11.92
CA ASP A 702 9.78 2.80 11.29
C ASP A 702 10.38 3.60 10.15
N THR A 703 9.52 4.16 9.31
CA THR A 703 9.95 4.99 8.20
C THR A 703 10.65 6.25 8.70
N VAL A 704 10.13 6.88 9.77
CA VAL A 704 10.77 8.01 10.44
C VAL A 704 12.16 7.64 10.95
N VAL A 705 12.34 6.46 11.54
CA VAL A 705 13.68 5.97 11.96
C VAL A 705 14.61 5.82 10.76
N LEU A 706 14.14 5.19 9.68
CA LEU A 706 14.95 4.92 8.49
C LEU A 706 15.42 6.22 7.81
N VAL A 707 14.50 7.17 7.57
CA VAL A 707 14.84 8.41 6.85
C VAL A 707 15.74 9.37 7.65
N ASN A 708 15.95 9.09 8.94
CA ASN A 708 16.87 9.80 9.82
C ASN A 708 18.12 8.97 10.16
N GLY A 709 18.48 8.00 9.31
CA GLY A 709 19.75 7.26 9.39
C GLY A 709 19.75 6.07 10.34
N GLY A 710 18.60 5.73 10.94
CA GLY A 710 18.45 4.53 11.74
C GLY A 710 18.32 3.26 10.89
N THR A 711 18.33 2.12 11.58
CA THR A 711 18.05 0.80 10.99
C THR A 711 16.80 0.19 11.59
N ILE A 712 16.11 -0.59 10.77
CA ILE A 712 14.92 -1.37 11.14
C ILE A 712 15.07 -2.77 10.54
N PRO A 713 14.77 -3.83 11.30
CA PRO A 713 14.77 -5.19 10.76
C PRO A 713 13.68 -5.35 9.70
N VAL A 714 13.98 -6.13 8.67
CA VAL A 714 12.98 -6.40 7.62
C VAL A 714 11.72 -7.03 8.20
N TYR A 715 11.87 -7.91 9.20
CA TYR A 715 10.77 -8.49 9.96
C TYR A 715 10.94 -8.20 11.44
N LYS A 716 9.98 -7.49 12.03
CA LYS A 716 10.01 -7.07 13.43
C LYS A 716 9.60 -8.19 14.38
N THR A 717 10.22 -8.23 15.55
CA THR A 717 9.75 -9.08 16.67
C THR A 717 9.15 -8.26 17.80
N SER A 718 9.49 -6.96 17.89
CA SER A 718 8.87 -6.01 18.82
C SER A 718 8.26 -4.82 18.08
N ILE A 719 7.03 -4.47 18.47
CA ILE A 719 6.27 -3.32 17.96
C ILE A 719 6.56 -2.10 18.84
N PHE A 720 6.76 -0.91 18.26
CA PHE A 720 7.06 0.32 18.97
C PHE A 720 5.86 0.91 19.71
N LEU A 721 4.68 0.91 19.09
CA LEU A 721 3.41 1.37 19.68
C LEU A 721 2.83 0.36 20.67
N THR A 722 3.66 -0.13 21.58
CA THR A 722 3.24 -0.96 22.71
C THR A 722 3.94 -0.51 23.98
N PRO A 723 3.37 -0.77 25.18
CA PRO A 723 4.04 -0.45 26.43
C PRO A 723 5.47 -1.02 26.53
N SER A 724 5.69 -2.22 25.99
CA SER A 724 6.98 -2.91 26.01
C SER A 724 8.00 -2.38 24.99
N GLY A 725 7.56 -1.98 23.79
CA GLY A 725 8.47 -1.52 22.73
C GLY A 725 8.73 -0.01 22.72
N LEU A 726 7.85 0.76 23.36
CA LEU A 726 7.93 2.22 23.37
C LEU A 726 9.25 2.77 23.94
N PRO A 727 9.87 2.22 25.01
CA PRO A 727 11.19 2.65 25.46
C PRO A 727 12.26 2.59 24.36
N GLY A 728 12.26 1.51 23.57
CA GLY A 728 13.21 1.34 22.46
C GLY A 728 13.00 2.33 21.32
N PHE A 729 11.74 2.69 21.02
CA PHE A 729 11.45 3.73 20.03
C PHE A 729 11.93 5.11 20.48
N ILE A 730 11.59 5.49 21.73
CA ILE A 730 11.97 6.79 22.28
C ILE A 730 13.49 6.95 22.28
N GLU A 731 14.25 5.90 22.60
CA GLU A 731 15.72 5.94 22.54
C GLU A 731 16.23 6.28 21.12
N LYS A 732 15.66 5.67 20.06
CA LYS A 732 16.00 6.00 18.67
C LYS A 732 15.62 7.44 18.32
N VAL A 733 14.42 7.88 18.68
CA VAL A 733 13.94 9.26 18.47
C VAL A 733 14.86 10.29 19.13
N LEU A 734 15.38 9.98 20.33
CA LEU A 734 16.29 10.87 21.05
C LEU A 734 17.64 11.04 20.34
N THR A 735 18.06 10.12 19.48
CA THR A 735 19.30 10.24 18.69
C THR A 735 19.17 11.16 17.48
N PHE A 736 17.96 11.51 17.04
CA PHE A 736 17.80 12.36 15.87
C PHE A 736 18.31 13.77 16.17
N GLU A 737 19.27 14.23 15.37
CA GLU A 737 19.87 15.57 15.52
C GLU A 737 18.89 16.69 15.12
N LYS A 738 17.91 16.37 14.26
CA LYS A 738 16.90 17.32 13.73
C LYS A 738 15.86 17.77 14.77
N PHE A 739 15.74 17.10 15.92
CA PHE A 739 14.78 17.51 16.95
C PHE A 739 15.42 18.33 18.06
N THR A 740 14.76 19.42 18.45
CA THR A 740 15.08 20.15 19.67
C THR A 740 14.75 19.33 20.92
N THR A 741 15.35 19.67 22.05
CA THR A 741 15.04 19.03 23.35
C THR A 741 13.56 19.14 23.71
N VAL A 742 12.91 20.26 23.39
CA VAL A 742 11.49 20.50 23.69
C VAL A 742 10.59 19.60 22.83
N GLU A 743 10.90 19.45 21.55
CA GLU A 743 10.16 18.56 20.65
C GLU A 743 10.30 17.11 21.06
N LYS A 744 11.51 16.67 21.44
CA LYS A 744 11.77 15.33 21.96
C LYS A 744 10.89 14.99 23.17
N GLU A 745 10.80 15.89 24.16
CA GLU A 745 9.97 15.69 25.35
C GLU A 745 8.47 15.71 25.04
N ASN A 746 8.02 16.57 24.12
CA ASN A 746 6.61 16.62 23.69
C ASN A 746 6.20 15.33 22.96
N ILE A 747 7.05 14.85 22.04
CA ILE A 747 6.85 13.57 21.32
C ILE A 747 6.81 12.41 22.32
N LYS A 748 7.76 12.38 23.27
CA LYS A 748 7.80 11.36 24.34
C LYS A 748 6.51 11.32 25.15
N GLY A 749 6.02 12.46 25.62
CA GLY A 749 4.79 12.53 26.42
C GLY A 749 3.56 12.02 25.67
N LYS A 750 3.43 12.36 24.38
CA LYS A 750 2.32 11.90 23.52
C LYS A 750 2.38 10.41 23.22
N LEU A 751 3.58 9.88 22.98
CA LEU A 751 3.82 8.44 22.77
C LEU A 751 3.47 7.59 24.00
N ILE A 752 3.79 8.08 25.21
CA ILE A 752 3.44 7.37 26.45
C ILE A 752 1.91 7.30 26.58
N ASN A 753 1.22 8.42 26.31
CA ASN A 753 -0.23 8.46 26.34
C ASN A 753 -0.88 7.59 25.24
N SER A 754 -0.26 7.46 24.05
CA SER A 754 -0.84 6.72 22.92
C SER A 754 -0.96 5.22 23.13
N VAL A 755 -0.14 4.66 24.03
CA VAL A 755 -0.20 3.24 24.40
C VAL A 755 -0.96 3.01 25.72
N GLY A 756 -1.62 4.04 26.24
CA GLY A 756 -2.35 3.98 27.52
C GLY A 756 -1.45 3.79 28.74
N ALA A 757 -0.14 4.07 28.62
CA ALA A 757 0.81 3.94 29.72
C ALA A 757 0.86 5.22 30.55
N THR A 758 1.22 5.09 31.83
CA THR A 758 1.59 6.23 32.68
C THR A 758 3.09 6.48 32.59
N GLN A 759 3.54 7.70 32.93
CA GLN A 759 4.98 8.00 33.01
C GLN A 759 5.71 6.99 33.91
N THR A 760 5.13 6.65 35.07
CA THR A 760 5.66 5.64 35.99
C THR A 760 5.73 4.25 35.37
N GLY A 761 4.70 3.85 34.59
CA GLY A 761 4.68 2.57 33.89
C GLY A 761 5.74 2.49 32.80
N TYR A 762 5.93 3.57 32.05
CA TYR A 762 7.01 3.70 31.07
C TYR A 762 8.39 3.58 31.73
N ASP A 763 8.62 4.31 32.84
CA ASP A 763 9.91 4.30 33.53
C ASP A 763 10.24 2.91 34.08
N TYR A 764 9.23 2.17 34.59
CA TYR A 764 9.38 0.77 35.02
C TYR A 764 9.81 -0.18 33.89
N GLU A 765 9.13 -0.16 32.74
CA GLU A 765 9.51 -1.03 31.61
C GLU A 765 10.89 -0.67 31.06
N LYS A 766 11.25 0.61 31.05
CA LYS A 766 12.59 1.07 30.69
C LYS A 766 13.65 0.51 31.64
N GLU A 767 13.48 0.66 32.95
CA GLU A 767 14.42 0.13 33.96
C GLU A 767 14.57 -1.39 33.87
N LYS A 768 13.47 -2.11 33.63
CA LYS A 768 13.46 -3.56 33.43
C LYS A 768 14.28 -3.98 32.20
N LEU A 769 14.13 -3.31 31.07
CA LEU A 769 14.91 -3.58 29.86
C LEU A 769 16.40 -3.30 30.06
N GLU A 770 16.73 -2.20 30.75
CA GLU A 770 18.12 -1.87 31.11
C GLU A 770 18.74 -2.93 32.03
N ALA A 771 17.98 -3.46 32.99
CA ALA A 771 18.41 -4.52 33.90
C ALA A 771 18.62 -5.88 33.18
N GLU A 772 17.85 -6.18 32.14
CA GLU A 772 18.03 -7.38 31.30
C GLU A 772 19.23 -7.27 30.34
N GLY A 773 19.98 -6.16 30.39
CA GLY A 773 21.07 -5.88 29.44
C GLY A 773 20.56 -5.57 28.03
N LYS A 774 19.24 -5.38 27.87
CA LYS A 774 18.57 -5.08 26.62
C LYS A 774 18.46 -3.57 26.44
N LYS A 775 19.59 -2.90 26.18
CA LYS A 775 19.60 -1.47 25.81
C LYS A 775 19.25 -1.32 24.33
N GLY A 776 18.23 -0.54 24.01
CA GLY A 776 17.75 -0.26 22.65
C GLY A 776 17.53 -1.50 21.80
N LEU A 777 16.30 -2.02 21.72
CA LEU A 777 15.91 -3.10 20.79
C LEU A 777 16.97 -4.22 20.63
N THR A 778 17.58 -4.69 21.72
CA THR A 778 18.53 -5.81 21.64
C THR A 778 17.74 -7.10 21.46
N GLU A 779 17.24 -7.32 20.25
CA GLU A 779 16.51 -8.52 19.84
C GLU A 779 17.45 -9.75 19.89
N ILE A 780 16.88 -10.87 20.32
CA ILE A 780 17.58 -12.14 20.52
C ILE A 780 18.18 -12.62 19.20
N LYS A 781 19.50 -12.76 19.20
CA LYS A 781 20.29 -13.05 18.01
C LYS A 781 20.33 -14.56 17.64
N SER A 782 19.25 -15.13 17.10
CA SER A 782 19.23 -16.47 16.47
C SER A 782 19.83 -16.49 15.05
N LYS A 783 20.75 -17.43 14.74
CA LYS A 783 21.50 -17.48 13.46
C LYS A 783 20.64 -17.79 12.22
N TYR A 784 19.43 -18.32 12.39
CA TYR A 784 18.60 -18.81 11.27
C TYR A 784 17.17 -18.26 11.27
N LEU A 785 16.79 -17.47 12.28
CA LEU A 785 15.46 -16.86 12.42
C LEU A 785 15.48 -15.45 13.06
N LYS A 786 16.63 -14.77 13.09
CA LYS A 786 16.65 -13.31 13.30
C LYS A 786 15.77 -12.64 12.25
N GLY A 787 15.02 -11.62 12.67
CA GLY A 787 14.46 -10.63 11.76
C GLY A 787 15.49 -10.34 10.66
N LEU A 788 15.09 -10.47 9.40
CA LEU A 788 16.08 -10.41 8.33
C LEU A 788 16.82 -9.08 8.50
N ILE A 789 18.16 -9.18 8.54
CA ILE A 789 19.19 -8.14 8.62
C ILE A 789 18.62 -6.74 8.85
N ASP A 790 19.01 -6.08 9.95
CA ASP A 790 18.72 -4.66 10.15
C ASP A 790 19.13 -3.88 8.91
N LEU A 791 18.14 -3.40 8.16
CA LEU A 791 18.37 -2.66 6.95
C LEU A 791 18.33 -1.17 7.26
N ASN A 792 19.24 -0.43 6.63
CA ASN A 792 19.20 1.02 6.59
C ASN A 792 18.34 1.49 5.41
N TYR A 793 18.14 2.81 5.33
CA TYR A 793 17.35 3.45 4.27
C TYR A 793 17.81 3.12 2.84
N GLN A 794 19.12 3.08 2.59
CA GLN A 794 19.69 2.73 1.28
C GLN A 794 19.34 1.30 0.87
N GLN A 795 19.39 0.36 1.81
CA GLN A 795 19.05 -1.04 1.58
C GLN A 795 17.55 -1.27 1.37
N TYR A 796 16.68 -0.52 2.07
CA TYR A 796 15.24 -0.52 1.76
C TYR A 796 14.95 0.08 0.37
N SER A 797 15.70 1.11 -0.02
CA SER A 797 15.61 1.71 -1.36
C SER A 797 16.04 0.74 -2.46
N LEU A 798 17.07 -0.08 -2.20
CA LEU A 798 17.48 -1.19 -3.08
C LEU A 798 16.35 -2.22 -3.25
N LEU A 799 15.68 -2.63 -2.15
CA LEU A 799 14.56 -3.56 -2.23
C LEU A 799 13.43 -2.98 -3.09
N LEU A 800 13.04 -1.72 -2.85
CA LEU A 800 12.03 -1.05 -3.64
C LEU A 800 12.43 -0.94 -5.12
N LEU A 801 13.67 -0.58 -5.42
CA LEU A 801 14.17 -0.50 -6.80
C LEU A 801 14.01 -1.84 -7.53
N ALA A 802 14.43 -2.92 -6.87
CA ALA A 802 14.38 -4.25 -7.46
C ALA A 802 12.94 -4.67 -7.81
N VAL A 803 11.96 -4.32 -6.96
CA VAL A 803 10.59 -4.86 -7.07
C VAL A 803 9.57 -3.88 -7.66
N THR A 804 9.87 -2.58 -7.74
CA THR A 804 8.89 -1.56 -8.20
C THR A 804 9.29 -0.84 -9.47
N VAL A 805 10.59 -0.86 -9.85
CA VAL A 805 11.10 -0.12 -11.02
C VAL A 805 11.75 -1.08 -12.01
N THR A 806 11.25 -1.09 -13.25
CA THR A 806 11.82 -1.94 -14.30
C THR A 806 13.24 -1.53 -14.67
N LYS A 807 14.06 -2.49 -15.11
CA LYS A 807 15.45 -2.24 -15.54
C LYS A 807 15.57 -1.13 -16.60
N GLU A 808 14.62 -1.03 -17.53
CA GLU A 808 14.61 -0.01 -18.58
C GLU A 808 14.42 1.38 -17.97
N ARG A 809 13.49 1.52 -17.02
CA ARG A 809 13.26 2.79 -16.30
C ARG A 809 14.46 3.19 -15.45
N GLN A 810 15.04 2.24 -14.72
CA GLN A 810 16.25 2.50 -13.91
C GLN A 810 17.39 3.02 -14.80
N THR A 811 17.65 2.33 -15.92
CA THR A 811 18.73 2.68 -16.84
C THR A 811 18.48 4.01 -17.54
N ALA A 812 17.24 4.26 -17.97
CA ALA A 812 16.88 5.51 -18.61
C ALA A 812 17.02 6.71 -17.65
N ARG A 813 16.64 6.56 -16.37
CA ARG A 813 16.84 7.60 -15.36
C ARG A 813 18.32 7.80 -15.01
N LEU A 814 19.11 6.73 -14.95
CA LEU A 814 20.56 6.86 -14.79
C LEU A 814 21.19 7.60 -15.98
N CYS A 815 20.72 7.37 -17.21
CA CYS A 815 21.16 8.13 -18.38
C CYS A 815 20.96 9.65 -18.19
N ASN A 816 19.83 10.06 -17.60
CA ASN A 816 19.60 11.46 -17.23
C ASN A 816 20.60 11.95 -16.18
N LEU A 817 20.85 11.17 -15.11
CA LEU A 817 21.83 11.52 -14.08
C LEU A 817 23.24 11.70 -14.67
N ILE A 818 23.69 10.76 -15.50
CA ILE A 818 25.00 10.84 -16.16
C ILE A 818 25.09 12.12 -17.00
N GLN A 819 24.04 12.44 -17.77
CA GLN A 819 23.98 13.68 -18.56
C GLN A 819 24.06 14.93 -17.66
N MET A 820 23.32 14.97 -16.55
CA MET A 820 23.27 16.12 -15.65
C MET A 820 24.58 16.31 -14.87
N GLU A 821 25.06 15.24 -14.23
CA GLU A 821 26.26 15.24 -13.39
C GLU A 821 27.52 15.51 -14.23
N THR A 822 27.66 14.83 -15.37
CA THR A 822 28.85 15.00 -16.24
C THR A 822 28.86 16.37 -16.93
N TYR A 823 27.69 16.92 -17.27
CA TYR A 823 27.60 18.31 -17.71
C TYR A 823 28.08 19.26 -16.62
N GLN A 824 27.60 19.10 -15.38
CA GLN A 824 28.03 19.93 -14.26
C GLN A 824 29.54 19.84 -14.02
N HIS A 825 30.12 18.64 -14.13
CA HIS A 825 31.56 18.42 -13.97
C HIS A 825 32.39 19.15 -15.05
N TYR A 826 31.93 19.15 -16.30
CA TYR A 826 32.68 19.72 -17.42
C TYR A 826 32.22 21.10 -17.90
N LYS A 827 31.22 21.72 -17.26
CA LYS A 827 30.59 22.98 -17.73
C LYS A 827 31.55 24.12 -18.05
N ASP A 828 32.67 24.20 -17.32
CA ASP A 828 33.71 25.23 -17.53
C ASP A 828 34.70 24.87 -18.64
N SER A 829 34.70 23.63 -19.11
CA SER A 829 35.54 23.11 -20.19
C SER A 829 34.80 23.00 -21.52
N TYR A 830 33.65 22.32 -21.55
CA TYR A 830 32.84 22.10 -22.76
C TYR A 830 31.42 21.64 -22.41
N GLU A 831 30.49 21.75 -23.37
CA GLU A 831 29.12 21.27 -23.23
C GLU A 831 29.06 19.75 -23.49
N TYR A 832 29.10 18.94 -22.41
CA TYR A 832 28.97 17.49 -22.50
C TYR A 832 27.58 17.05 -22.97
N ASP A 833 27.51 16.15 -23.95
CA ASP A 833 26.27 15.56 -24.46
C ASP A 833 26.41 14.03 -24.56
N ILE A 834 25.66 13.28 -23.74
CA ILE A 834 25.76 11.82 -23.64
C ILE A 834 25.49 11.08 -24.96
N ARG A 835 24.81 11.71 -25.92
CA ARG A 835 24.58 11.17 -27.27
C ARG A 835 25.82 11.18 -28.16
N LYS A 836 26.88 11.85 -27.73
CA LYS A 836 28.20 11.87 -28.37
C LYS A 836 29.22 11.00 -27.62
N SER A 837 28.81 10.35 -26.53
CA SER A 837 29.65 9.42 -25.78
C SER A 837 29.61 8.03 -26.43
N TYR A 838 30.35 7.87 -27.53
CA TYR A 838 30.36 6.67 -28.36
C TYR A 838 31.15 5.53 -27.70
N THR A 839 30.59 4.32 -27.72
CA THR A 839 31.21 3.12 -27.14
C THR A 839 31.81 2.19 -28.20
N TYR A 840 31.61 2.51 -29.48
CA TYR A 840 32.02 1.70 -30.61
C TYR A 840 32.52 2.58 -31.76
N LEU A 841 33.56 2.13 -32.45
CA LEU A 841 34.16 2.81 -33.58
C LEU A 841 34.09 1.94 -34.83
N ALA A 842 33.65 2.53 -35.94
CA ALA A 842 33.69 1.94 -37.27
C ALA A 842 34.74 2.65 -38.13
N ALA A 843 35.89 2.03 -38.28
CA ALA A 843 36.97 2.53 -39.12
C ALA A 843 36.80 2.05 -40.56
N LYS A 844 36.89 2.96 -41.53
CA LYS A 844 36.81 2.69 -42.97
C LYS A 844 38.08 3.18 -43.64
N THR A 845 38.75 2.31 -44.38
CA THR A 845 40.00 2.66 -45.07
C THR A 845 39.99 2.06 -46.47
N GLN A 846 40.24 2.90 -47.47
CA GLN A 846 40.45 2.45 -48.84
C GLN A 846 41.95 2.28 -49.08
N VAL A 847 42.33 1.10 -49.57
CA VAL A 847 43.72 0.79 -49.89
C VAL A 847 43.88 0.31 -51.32
N THR A 848 44.97 0.73 -51.94
CA THR A 848 45.39 0.30 -53.28
C THR A 848 46.77 -0.35 -53.22
N MET A 849 46.91 -1.55 -53.77
CA MET A 849 48.20 -2.25 -53.80
C MET A 849 49.18 -1.62 -54.79
N LYS A 850 50.44 -1.46 -54.37
CA LYS A 850 51.56 -1.11 -55.25
C LYS A 850 51.95 -2.34 -56.08
N GLN A 851 51.72 -2.28 -57.40
CA GLN A 851 52.01 -3.39 -58.31
C GLN A 851 53.51 -3.58 -58.53
N THR A 852 53.92 -4.82 -58.76
CA THR A 852 55.34 -5.19 -58.92
C THR A 852 55.84 -4.97 -60.34
N MET A 853 54.93 -4.80 -61.31
CA MET A 853 55.23 -4.51 -62.71
C MET A 853 54.52 -3.24 -63.19
N THR A 854 55.26 -2.14 -63.27
CA THR A 854 54.74 -0.78 -63.52
C THR A 854 54.36 -0.47 -64.99
N GLY A 855 54.25 -1.49 -65.87
CA GLY A 855 54.20 -1.28 -67.32
C GLY A 855 53.09 -1.99 -68.10
N LEU A 856 52.24 -2.79 -67.46
CA LEU A 856 51.18 -3.56 -68.14
C LEU A 856 49.79 -2.93 -68.02
N LEU A 857 49.54 -2.10 -67.00
CA LEU A 857 48.24 -1.49 -66.71
C LEU A 857 48.42 -0.06 -66.17
N ALA A 858 47.54 0.86 -66.59
CA ALA A 858 47.60 2.28 -66.22
C ALA A 858 47.02 2.58 -64.82
N GLN A 859 46.28 1.64 -64.22
CA GLN A 859 45.69 1.73 -62.88
C GLN A 859 45.87 0.39 -62.15
N SER A 860 45.99 0.43 -60.82
CA SER A 860 46.08 -0.79 -60.01
C SER A 860 44.75 -1.54 -60.03
N LEU A 861 44.78 -2.85 -60.30
CA LEU A 861 43.58 -3.72 -60.30
C LEU A 861 43.11 -4.12 -58.89
N PHE A 862 43.88 -3.76 -57.86
CA PHE A 862 43.69 -4.26 -56.49
C PHE A 862 43.44 -3.11 -55.52
N THR A 863 42.27 -2.49 -55.65
CA THR A 863 41.71 -1.52 -54.69
C THR A 863 40.65 -2.22 -53.85
N LYS A 864 40.64 -1.92 -52.55
CA LYS A 864 39.66 -2.49 -51.62
C LYS A 864 39.28 -1.54 -50.52
N ASP A 865 37.98 -1.47 -50.28
CA ASP A 865 37.43 -0.84 -49.08
C ASP A 865 37.47 -1.84 -47.93
N LEU A 866 38.10 -1.43 -46.85
CA LEU A 866 38.20 -2.18 -45.61
C LEU A 866 37.37 -1.49 -44.54
N THR A 867 36.68 -2.30 -43.74
CA THR A 867 35.98 -1.82 -42.55
C THR A 867 36.44 -2.64 -41.36
N ALA A 868 36.82 -1.97 -40.28
CA ALA A 868 37.15 -2.56 -39.01
C ALA A 868 36.26 -1.96 -37.92
N TYR A 869 35.79 -2.81 -37.04
CA TYR A 869 34.90 -2.44 -35.95
C TYR A 869 35.55 -2.78 -34.61
N ARG A 870 35.53 -1.85 -33.66
CA ARG A 870 36.05 -2.03 -32.31
C ARG A 870 35.17 -1.29 -31.31
N GLY A 871 34.99 -1.82 -30.11
CA GLY A 871 34.29 -1.16 -29.02
C GLY A 871 34.77 -1.69 -27.68
N TYR A 872 34.26 -1.08 -26.61
CA TYR A 872 34.55 -1.48 -25.24
C TYR A 872 33.89 -2.80 -24.85
#